data_AF-A0A4Z2H9Q8-F1
#
_entry.id   AF-A0A4Z2H9Q8-F1
#
_cell.length_a   1.000
_cell.length_b   1.000
_cell.length_c   1.000
_cell.angle_alpha   90.00
_cell.angle_beta   90.00
_cell.angle_gamma   90.00
#
_symmetry.space_group_name_H-M   'P 1'
#
loop_
_entity.id
_entity.type
_entity.pdbx_description
1 polymer ?
#
loop_
_entity_poly.entity_id
_entity_poly.type
_entity_poly.pdbx_seq_one_letter_code
_entity_poly.pdbx_strand_id
1 'polypeptide(L)'
;MTSWFRTYGSVPLCLLLCSVLVAVTTESSSAGDSSCWSPSVTSCSECLRRGPQCAWCFKEDFLDGAVPSQRCDLPVKLLRRGCEQEFMEQSEIKVEVDATVSSTQVSPQDISITLRPGSEASVVVAVKQLERYPVDLYYLVDVSASMQENLNHLKTVGVALSLRMTEHSSDLWLGFGSFVDKPVSPYINVHPSKINNPCSDYEIRCRPAHGFHHVLGMTGNMSEFTRVIKRQRISGNMDTPEGGLDAMLQAAVCQRSVGWRPEAKRLLLLMTDQPSHLALDSRLAGIVTPHDGLCHLENNVYTGSTRMDHPSVGQLSDKLLENHMYSIFAVEKQQYQWYKELVSFLPGSYLGKLGLFQASNLIELVVDAYKRLLSEVSVSVSVEDKAVSRYWVSVSPLCPNGSTAKDQSCSGVQPGQTVYFNITIGMHSCPEDAEDEDVTVWVRPVGYNESTVIRIHSKCSCSCGPTRNCNDASQCRGSSSQEQRPGHGLTKDSDRDSNWSCRADGSDVDCGGRGVCTCGRCLCERTRLGTVYGKYCEMDDFSCPYEGGLLCAGRGVCVSASGLLCSGRGRCVCGECVCDDPWRSGDFCERCPGCQSNCQSYWKCVDCHLSHGLTQKASGQCNNTCAPLVGYTDVVSECASSSRLVGTFLSVCALTVLCGLVAVAVSRLLLQKRGWPPGGAAQEGAYHCTGKDLSFIPSTNEKTVTYRRDHPPDRPVEMHIQVPKMPLGDPWQY
;
A
#
# COMPACT_ATOMS: atom_id res chain seq x y z
N MET A 1 16.75 71.05 -2.89
CA MET A 1 17.95 71.85 -3.22
C MET A 1 18.95 70.93 -3.88
N THR A 2 19.40 71.33 -5.09
CA THR A 2 20.57 70.87 -5.87
C THR A 2 20.63 69.37 -6.25
N SER A 3 20.89 68.93 -7.48
CA SER A 3 21.27 69.52 -8.78
C SER A 3 21.39 68.29 -9.71
N TRP A 4 20.63 68.18 -10.81
CA TRP A 4 21.05 68.45 -12.20
C TRP A 4 22.36 67.71 -12.59
N PHE A 5 22.45 66.92 -13.67
CA PHE A 5 22.30 67.32 -15.08
C PHE A 5 22.54 66.08 -16.00
N ARG A 6 21.68 65.83 -17.01
CA ARG A 6 21.92 66.00 -18.48
C ARG A 6 22.81 64.94 -19.17
N THR A 7 22.61 64.46 -20.41
CA THR A 7 21.55 64.51 -21.45
C THR A 7 22.06 63.83 -22.75
N TYR A 8 21.13 63.65 -23.70
CA TYR A 8 21.23 63.52 -25.17
C TYR A 8 21.34 62.07 -25.66
N GLY A 9 20.38 61.50 -26.42
CA GLY A 9 19.58 62.06 -27.54
C GLY A 9 20.17 61.46 -28.84
N SER A 10 19.48 61.05 -29.90
CA SER A 10 18.08 61.11 -30.32
C SER A 10 17.98 60.43 -31.70
N VAL A 11 16.86 59.75 -31.99
CA VAL A 11 16.10 59.73 -33.27
C VAL A 11 16.49 58.72 -34.39
N PRO A 12 15.50 58.25 -35.20
CA PRO A 12 15.38 56.89 -35.77
C PRO A 12 15.48 56.80 -37.30
N LEU A 13 15.52 55.57 -37.87
CA LEU A 13 14.95 55.24 -39.18
C LEU A 13 14.81 53.72 -39.43
N CYS A 14 13.74 53.37 -40.15
CA CYS A 14 13.40 52.07 -40.73
C CYS A 14 14.55 51.34 -41.45
N LEU A 15 14.62 50.01 -41.31
CA LEU A 15 15.01 49.09 -42.39
C LEU A 15 14.31 47.74 -42.22
N LEU A 16 13.52 47.40 -43.25
CA LEU A 16 13.06 46.05 -43.59
C LEU A 16 14.25 45.10 -43.71
N LEU A 17 14.11 43.86 -43.22
CA LEU A 17 14.73 42.68 -43.83
C LEU A 17 14.05 41.39 -43.34
N CYS A 18 13.41 40.71 -44.29
CA CYS A 18 12.95 39.34 -44.20
C CYS A 18 14.07 38.41 -43.69
N SER A 19 13.77 37.59 -42.70
CA SER A 19 14.47 36.32 -42.50
C SER A 19 13.45 35.21 -42.30
N VAL A 20 13.49 34.29 -43.26
CA VAL A 20 12.72 33.06 -43.38
C VAL A 20 13.02 32.18 -42.16
N LEU A 21 12.04 32.01 -41.27
CA LEU A 21 12.06 30.92 -40.30
C LEU A 21 11.36 29.72 -40.94
N VAL A 22 12.20 28.79 -41.42
CA VAL A 22 11.79 27.45 -41.80
C VAL A 22 11.22 26.79 -40.54
N ALA A 23 9.90 26.64 -40.49
CA ALA A 23 9.25 25.75 -39.54
C ALA A 23 9.64 24.32 -39.94
N VAL A 24 10.67 23.78 -39.30
CA VAL A 24 10.90 22.33 -39.30
C VAL A 24 9.80 21.76 -38.42
N THR A 25 8.70 21.34 -39.05
CA THR A 25 7.76 20.42 -38.44
C THR A 25 8.48 19.10 -38.29
N THR A 26 9.10 18.88 -37.13
CA THR A 26 9.43 17.53 -36.72
C THR A 26 8.11 16.82 -36.47
N GLU A 27 7.64 16.09 -37.49
CA GLU A 27 6.68 15.00 -37.29
C GLU A 27 7.31 14.07 -36.25
N SER A 28 6.84 14.19 -35.02
CA SER A 28 7.03 13.13 -34.04
C SER A 28 6.24 11.94 -34.56
N SER A 29 6.93 11.00 -35.20
CA SER A 29 6.38 9.69 -35.51
C SER A 29 6.08 9.01 -34.18
N SER A 30 4.85 9.15 -33.69
CA SER A 30 4.37 8.40 -32.54
C SER A 30 4.50 6.92 -32.84
N ALA A 31 5.19 6.19 -31.98
CA ALA A 31 5.25 4.74 -31.98
C ALA A 31 3.86 4.17 -31.67
N GLY A 32 3.00 4.06 -32.70
CA GLY A 32 1.61 3.65 -32.56
C GLY A 32 0.92 3.31 -33.89
N ASP A 33 1.67 2.97 -34.94
CA ASP A 33 1.09 2.48 -36.20
C ASP A 33 0.63 1.02 -36.03
N SER A 34 -0.40 0.83 -35.17
CA SER A 34 -1.08 -0.44 -34.96
C SER A 34 -2.24 -0.53 -35.96
N SER A 35 -2.12 -1.48 -36.88
CA SER A 35 -3.02 -1.63 -38.03
C SER A 35 -4.44 -2.01 -37.59
N CYS A 36 -5.35 -1.02 -37.52
CA CYS A 36 -6.80 -1.23 -37.40
C CYS A 36 -7.31 -2.24 -38.43
N TRP A 37 -6.74 -2.19 -39.63
CA TRP A 37 -7.00 -3.16 -40.67
C TRP A 37 -6.30 -4.50 -40.40
N SER A 38 -7.04 -5.61 -40.51
CA SER A 38 -6.45 -6.94 -40.70
C SER A 38 -7.39 -7.82 -41.53
N PRO A 39 -6.89 -8.81 -42.28
CA PRO A 39 -7.71 -9.72 -43.07
C PRO A 39 -8.79 -10.45 -42.24
N SER A 40 -8.56 -10.57 -40.94
CA SER A 40 -9.44 -11.23 -39.99
C SER A 40 -10.63 -10.39 -39.52
N VAL A 41 -10.64 -9.06 -39.71
CA VAL A 41 -11.77 -8.23 -39.25
C VAL A 41 -12.94 -8.39 -40.21
N THR A 42 -14.08 -8.81 -39.68
CA THR A 42 -15.27 -9.12 -40.49
C THR A 42 -16.53 -8.37 -40.07
N SER A 43 -16.51 -7.72 -38.92
CA SER A 43 -17.63 -6.94 -38.39
C SER A 43 -17.19 -5.60 -37.81
N CYS A 44 -18.14 -4.67 -37.73
CA CYS A 44 -17.95 -3.38 -37.08
C CYS A 44 -17.49 -3.54 -35.62
N SER A 45 -18.11 -4.42 -34.84
CA SER A 45 -17.73 -4.64 -33.45
C SER A 45 -16.31 -5.19 -33.29
N GLU A 46 -15.87 -6.08 -34.18
CA GLU A 46 -14.49 -6.61 -34.18
C GLU A 46 -13.48 -5.52 -34.56
N CYS A 47 -13.85 -4.60 -35.46
CA CYS A 47 -13.03 -3.46 -35.83
C CYS A 47 -12.80 -2.50 -34.65
N LEU A 48 -13.88 -2.04 -34.02
CA LEU A 48 -13.80 -1.03 -32.95
C LEU A 48 -13.13 -1.56 -31.68
N ARG A 49 -13.19 -2.89 -31.42
CA ARG A 49 -12.44 -3.52 -30.32
C ARG A 49 -10.92 -3.48 -30.49
N ARG A 50 -10.40 -3.22 -31.69
CA ARG A 50 -8.94 -3.14 -31.92
C ARG A 50 -8.32 -1.87 -31.35
N GLY A 51 -9.12 -0.84 -31.11
CA GLY A 51 -8.67 0.37 -30.45
C GLY A 51 -9.56 1.57 -30.77
N PRO A 52 -9.50 2.62 -29.93
CA PRO A 52 -10.29 3.84 -30.11
C PRO A 52 -9.95 4.60 -31.40
N GLN A 53 -8.75 4.40 -31.95
CA GLN A 53 -8.30 5.02 -33.19
C GLN A 53 -8.92 4.39 -34.46
N CYS A 54 -9.59 3.24 -34.33
CA CYS A 54 -10.16 2.50 -35.46
C CYS A 54 -11.59 2.96 -35.77
N ALA A 55 -11.95 2.90 -37.05
CA ALA A 55 -13.26 3.23 -37.55
C ALA A 55 -13.74 2.18 -38.55
N TRP A 56 -15.06 2.06 -38.68
CA TRP A 56 -15.72 1.16 -39.62
C TRP A 56 -16.57 1.92 -40.62
N CYS A 57 -16.38 1.66 -41.92
CA CYS A 57 -17.18 2.26 -42.98
C CYS A 57 -18.39 1.39 -43.35
N PHE A 58 -19.60 1.88 -43.05
CA PHE A 58 -20.85 1.18 -43.36
C PHE A 58 -21.53 1.64 -44.66
N LYS A 59 -20.92 2.56 -45.43
CA LYS A 59 -21.40 2.99 -46.77
C LYS A 59 -21.55 1.79 -47.71
N GLU A 60 -22.70 1.63 -48.36
CA GLU A 60 -23.05 0.44 -49.14
C GLU A 60 -22.11 0.23 -50.35
N ASP A 61 -21.90 1.27 -51.15
CA ASP A 61 -21.05 1.33 -52.36
C ASP A 61 -19.55 1.53 -52.05
N PHE A 62 -19.15 1.44 -50.78
CA PHE A 62 -17.76 1.64 -50.39
C PHE A 62 -16.89 0.48 -50.88
N LEU A 63 -16.06 0.77 -51.88
CA LEU A 63 -15.15 -0.17 -52.54
C LEU A 63 -15.90 -1.41 -53.06
N ASP A 64 -16.85 -1.22 -53.97
CA ASP A 64 -17.63 -2.29 -54.62
C ASP A 64 -16.77 -3.55 -54.93
N GLY A 65 -17.04 -4.65 -54.22
CA GLY A 65 -16.33 -5.93 -54.36
C GLY A 65 -15.10 -6.14 -53.45
N ALA A 66 -14.79 -5.21 -52.56
CA ALA A 66 -13.71 -5.34 -51.59
C ALA A 66 -14.00 -6.34 -50.45
N VAL A 67 -12.93 -6.91 -49.89
CA VAL A 67 -13.00 -7.79 -48.71
C VAL A 67 -13.54 -7.00 -47.51
N PRO A 68 -14.48 -7.56 -46.70
CA PRO A 68 -15.09 -6.86 -45.55
C PRO A 68 -14.08 -6.21 -44.60
N SER A 69 -12.89 -6.79 -44.45
CA SER A 69 -11.80 -6.23 -43.65
C SER A 69 -11.38 -4.82 -44.06
N GLN A 70 -11.50 -4.45 -45.34
CA GLN A 70 -11.12 -3.11 -45.84
C GLN A 70 -12.05 -1.99 -45.37
N ARG A 71 -13.21 -2.34 -44.80
CA ARG A 71 -14.12 -1.39 -44.13
C ARG A 71 -13.60 -0.95 -42.77
N CYS A 72 -12.65 -1.67 -42.18
CA CYS A 72 -11.98 -1.30 -40.94
C CYS A 72 -10.61 -0.66 -41.20
N ASP A 73 -10.42 0.59 -40.82
CA ASP A 73 -9.11 1.26 -40.86
C ASP A 73 -9.11 2.50 -39.96
N LEU A 74 -8.02 3.27 -39.98
CA LEU A 74 -8.00 4.60 -39.39
C LEU A 74 -8.99 5.54 -40.12
N PRO A 75 -9.70 6.44 -39.43
CA PRO A 75 -10.64 7.39 -40.05
C PRO A 75 -10.05 8.15 -41.25
N VAL A 76 -8.79 8.61 -41.12
CA VAL A 76 -8.08 9.35 -42.17
C VAL A 76 -7.86 8.49 -43.42
N LYS A 77 -7.61 7.18 -43.26
CA LYS A 77 -7.43 6.24 -44.38
C LYS A 77 -8.77 5.91 -45.05
N LEU A 78 -9.84 5.76 -44.27
CA LEU A 78 -11.20 5.56 -44.80
C LEU A 78 -11.70 6.76 -45.60
N LEU A 79 -11.46 7.99 -45.10
CA LEU A 79 -11.76 9.23 -45.82
C LEU A 79 -11.03 9.29 -47.17
N ARG A 80 -9.73 8.98 -47.19
CA ARG A 80 -8.93 8.93 -48.44
C ARG A 80 -9.44 7.89 -49.44
N ARG A 81 -10.09 6.82 -48.96
CA ARG A 81 -10.70 5.77 -49.79
C ARG A 81 -12.15 6.07 -50.20
N GLY A 82 -12.69 7.23 -49.84
CA GLY A 82 -14.03 7.66 -50.24
C GLY A 82 -15.16 7.32 -49.27
N CYS A 83 -14.86 6.97 -48.02
CA CYS A 83 -15.87 6.86 -46.97
C CYS A 83 -16.11 8.24 -46.35
N GLU A 84 -17.30 8.81 -46.53
CA GLU A 84 -17.66 10.08 -45.89
C GLU A 84 -17.89 9.90 -44.38
N GLN A 85 -17.76 10.98 -43.61
CA GLN A 85 -17.79 10.91 -42.14
C GLN A 85 -19.13 10.45 -41.56
N GLU A 86 -20.23 10.76 -42.24
CA GLU A 86 -21.57 10.29 -41.90
C GLU A 86 -21.77 8.78 -42.06
N PHE A 87 -20.90 8.10 -42.81
CA PHE A 87 -20.91 6.64 -42.99
C PHE A 87 -19.80 5.92 -42.22
N MET A 88 -19.14 6.62 -41.28
CA MET A 88 -18.12 6.03 -40.42
C MET A 88 -18.67 5.84 -39.01
N GLU A 89 -18.69 4.59 -38.55
CA GLU A 89 -18.85 4.28 -37.13
C GLU A 89 -17.48 4.41 -36.45
N GLN A 90 -17.41 5.22 -35.39
CA GLN A 90 -16.17 5.51 -34.66
C GLN A 90 -16.35 5.32 -33.16
N SER A 91 -15.24 5.13 -32.45
CA SER A 91 -15.21 5.18 -30.99
C SER A 91 -15.25 6.64 -30.53
N GLU A 92 -16.44 7.22 -30.42
CA GLU A 92 -16.59 8.57 -29.84
C GLU A 92 -16.46 8.51 -28.32
N ILE A 93 -15.33 8.98 -27.80
CA ILE A 93 -15.16 9.26 -26.38
C ILE A 93 -15.83 10.60 -26.11
N LYS A 94 -16.96 10.58 -25.38
CA LYS A 94 -17.67 11.79 -24.97
C LYS A 94 -17.56 11.94 -23.46
N VAL A 95 -17.16 13.12 -23.01
CA VAL A 95 -17.15 13.50 -21.61
C VAL A 95 -18.03 14.73 -21.49
N GLU A 96 -19.15 14.58 -20.79
CA GLU A 96 -20.11 15.64 -20.53
C GLU A 96 -20.14 15.90 -19.03
N VAL A 97 -19.92 17.16 -18.65
CA VAL A 97 -19.92 17.59 -17.26
C VAL A 97 -21.15 18.44 -17.03
N ASP A 98 -22.04 18.00 -16.15
CA ASP A 98 -23.20 18.81 -15.79
C ASP A 98 -22.79 19.86 -14.74
N ALA A 99 -22.58 21.08 -15.20
CA ALA A 99 -22.22 22.21 -14.36
C ALA A 99 -23.43 22.84 -13.62
N THR A 100 -24.66 22.35 -13.85
CA THR A 100 -25.86 22.91 -13.21
C THR A 100 -25.99 22.53 -11.74
N VAL A 101 -25.37 21.41 -11.34
CA VAL A 101 -25.34 20.95 -9.95
C VAL A 101 -24.28 21.75 -9.19
N SER A 102 -24.70 22.87 -8.60
CA SER A 102 -23.80 23.68 -7.78
C SER A 102 -23.38 22.92 -6.53
N SER A 103 -22.08 22.85 -6.30
CA SER A 103 -21.48 22.16 -5.16
C SER A 103 -20.46 23.06 -4.48
N THR A 104 -20.38 22.98 -3.15
CA THR A 104 -19.54 23.90 -2.39
C THR A 104 -18.13 23.34 -2.14
N GLN A 105 -17.98 22.01 -2.17
CA GLN A 105 -16.77 21.34 -1.70
C GLN A 105 -16.20 20.39 -2.75
N VAL A 106 -17.07 19.64 -3.45
CA VAL A 106 -16.65 18.64 -4.44
C VAL A 106 -17.29 18.96 -5.79
N SER A 107 -16.49 19.22 -6.82
CA SER A 107 -17.00 19.62 -8.13
C SER A 107 -16.20 19.01 -9.28
N PRO A 108 -16.84 18.60 -10.38
CA PRO A 108 -18.29 18.53 -10.58
C PRO A 108 -18.92 17.36 -9.79
N GLN A 109 -20.24 17.38 -9.57
CA GLN A 109 -20.94 16.27 -8.90
C GLN A 109 -21.45 15.21 -9.86
N ASP A 110 -21.70 15.57 -11.12
CA ASP A 110 -22.30 14.69 -12.10
C ASP A 110 -21.53 14.77 -13.43
N ILE A 111 -21.03 13.61 -13.87
CA ILE A 111 -20.25 13.45 -15.09
C ILE A 111 -20.83 12.29 -15.87
N SER A 112 -21.07 12.48 -17.16
CA SER A 112 -21.45 11.41 -18.08
C SER A 112 -20.28 11.14 -19.05
N ILE A 113 -19.84 9.89 -19.13
CA ILE A 113 -18.76 9.46 -20.01
C ILE A 113 -19.30 8.38 -20.94
N THR A 114 -19.04 8.48 -22.24
CA THR A 114 -19.29 7.38 -23.19
C THR A 114 -17.97 6.69 -23.51
N LEU A 115 -17.89 5.39 -23.24
CA LEU A 115 -16.69 4.57 -23.49
C LEU A 115 -17.02 3.33 -24.34
N ARG A 116 -16.04 2.90 -25.14
CA ARG A 116 -16.00 1.60 -25.82
C ARG A 116 -14.85 0.73 -25.26
N PRO A 117 -14.89 -0.60 -25.42
CA PRO A 117 -13.76 -1.45 -25.06
C PRO A 117 -12.44 -1.00 -25.70
N GLY A 118 -11.38 -0.90 -24.90
CA GLY A 118 -10.06 -0.43 -25.30
C GLY A 118 -9.88 1.09 -25.24
N SER A 119 -10.92 1.87 -24.95
CA SER A 119 -10.84 3.32 -24.76
C SER A 119 -10.75 3.71 -23.28
N GLU A 120 -10.21 4.90 -23.04
CA GLU A 120 -10.11 5.53 -21.72
C GLU A 120 -10.51 7.00 -21.79
N ALA A 121 -10.98 7.54 -20.65
CA ALA A 121 -11.25 8.96 -20.50
C ALA A 121 -10.73 9.44 -19.14
N SER A 122 -10.26 10.68 -19.11
CA SER A 122 -9.78 11.35 -17.90
C SER A 122 -10.67 12.52 -17.54
N VAL A 123 -11.02 12.63 -16.26
CA VAL A 123 -11.84 13.72 -15.72
C VAL A 123 -11.20 14.29 -14.45
N VAL A 124 -11.34 15.59 -14.25
CA VAL A 124 -10.76 16.26 -13.09
C VAL A 124 -11.83 16.56 -12.06
N VAL A 125 -11.66 16.03 -10.84
CA VAL A 125 -12.50 16.30 -9.69
C VAL A 125 -11.76 17.26 -8.75
N ALA A 126 -12.36 18.41 -8.49
CA ALA A 126 -11.88 19.42 -7.55
C ALA A 126 -12.47 19.16 -6.16
N VAL A 127 -11.61 19.06 -5.15
CA VAL A 127 -11.98 18.87 -3.75
C VAL A 127 -11.42 20.03 -2.94
N LYS A 128 -12.31 20.87 -2.40
CA LYS A 128 -11.96 22.03 -1.57
C LYS A 128 -11.88 21.63 -0.10
N GLN A 129 -10.83 22.02 0.58
CA GLN A 129 -10.68 21.75 2.00
C GLN A 129 -11.51 22.73 2.84
N LEU A 130 -12.32 22.20 3.76
CA LEU A 130 -13.11 22.95 4.74
C LEU A 130 -12.33 23.28 6.01
N GLU A 131 -12.86 24.21 6.79
CA GLU A 131 -12.35 24.53 8.13
C GLU A 131 -12.82 23.55 9.21
N ARG A 132 -13.98 22.90 9.03
CA ARG A 132 -14.60 22.00 10.02
C ARG A 132 -15.18 20.76 9.34
N TYR A 133 -14.88 19.58 9.85
CA TYR A 133 -15.32 18.28 9.31
C TYR A 133 -16.02 17.43 10.36
N PRO A 134 -16.94 16.52 9.97
CA PRO A 134 -17.41 15.46 10.85
C PRO A 134 -16.25 14.57 11.30
N VAL A 135 -16.20 14.27 12.60
CA VAL A 135 -15.14 13.46 13.20
C VAL A 135 -15.74 12.36 14.04
N ASP A 136 -15.22 11.15 13.85
CA ASP A 136 -15.46 10.03 14.73
C ASP A 136 -14.18 9.75 15.52
N LEU A 137 -14.24 9.82 16.84
CA LEU A 137 -13.12 9.53 17.73
C LEU A 137 -13.46 8.33 18.62
N TYR A 138 -12.77 7.22 18.39
CA TYR A 138 -12.93 5.99 19.16
C TYR A 138 -11.81 5.83 20.19
N TYR A 139 -12.17 5.79 21.47
CA TYR A 139 -11.25 5.52 22.56
C TYR A 139 -11.08 4.02 22.72
N LEU A 140 -9.90 3.52 22.40
CA LEU A 140 -9.53 2.13 22.61
C LEU A 140 -8.51 2.04 23.75
N VAL A 141 -8.98 1.59 24.92
CA VAL A 141 -8.27 1.78 26.18
C VAL A 141 -7.91 0.46 26.81
N ASP A 142 -6.64 0.33 27.16
CA ASP A 142 -6.12 -0.72 28.02
C ASP A 142 -6.71 -0.57 29.43
N VAL A 143 -7.38 -1.62 29.90
CA VAL A 143 -7.97 -1.68 31.24
C VAL A 143 -7.29 -2.71 32.14
N SER A 144 -6.03 -3.07 31.84
CA SER A 144 -5.16 -3.84 32.72
C SER A 144 -5.00 -3.19 34.11
N ALA A 145 -4.41 -3.94 35.05
CA ALA A 145 -4.28 -3.47 36.43
C ALA A 145 -3.29 -2.30 36.56
N SER A 146 -2.24 -2.25 35.73
CA SER A 146 -1.27 -1.14 35.69
C SER A 146 -1.94 0.19 35.31
N MET A 147 -2.97 0.13 34.47
CA MET A 147 -3.74 1.28 34.02
C MET A 147 -4.66 1.90 35.10
N GLN A 148 -4.67 1.42 36.35
CA GLN A 148 -5.58 1.90 37.41
C GLN A 148 -5.50 3.42 37.65
N GLU A 149 -4.30 3.99 37.74
CA GLU A 149 -4.13 5.44 37.91
C GLU A 149 -4.55 6.20 36.64
N ASN A 150 -4.18 5.65 35.49
CA ASN A 150 -4.43 6.21 34.16
C ASN A 150 -5.94 6.28 33.86
N LEU A 151 -6.69 5.24 34.21
CA LEU A 151 -8.15 5.21 34.11
C LEU A 151 -8.82 6.22 35.02
N ASN A 152 -8.28 6.49 36.22
CA ASN A 152 -8.81 7.52 37.10
C ASN A 152 -8.63 8.92 36.50
N HIS A 153 -7.50 9.19 35.87
CA HIS A 153 -7.28 10.44 35.13
C HIS A 153 -8.16 10.54 33.89
N LEU A 154 -8.31 9.45 33.13
CA LEU A 154 -9.17 9.40 31.94
C LEU A 154 -10.62 9.80 32.24
N LYS A 155 -11.14 9.50 33.44
CA LYS A 155 -12.48 9.92 33.87
C LYS A 155 -12.70 11.43 33.85
N THR A 156 -11.63 12.21 33.97
CA THR A 156 -11.65 13.67 33.93
C THR A 156 -11.12 14.17 32.59
N VAL A 157 -9.92 13.73 32.19
CA VAL A 157 -9.23 14.21 30.98
C VAL A 157 -9.95 13.76 29.71
N GLY A 158 -10.55 12.57 29.69
CA GLY A 158 -11.33 12.09 28.55
C GLY A 158 -12.52 13.02 28.26
N VAL A 159 -13.24 13.43 29.30
CA VAL A 159 -14.36 14.38 29.17
C VAL A 159 -13.87 15.76 28.70
N ALA A 160 -12.76 16.24 29.26
CA ALA A 160 -12.17 17.52 28.86
C ALA A 160 -11.68 17.51 27.40
N LEU A 161 -11.04 16.43 26.96
CA LEU A 161 -10.62 16.23 25.58
C LEU A 161 -11.83 16.20 24.65
N SER A 162 -12.87 15.43 24.98
CA SER A 162 -14.09 15.38 24.17
C SER A 162 -14.75 16.76 24.03
N LEU A 163 -14.82 17.54 25.11
CA LEU A 163 -15.29 18.93 25.05
C LEU A 163 -14.37 19.81 24.18
N ARG A 164 -13.05 19.68 24.32
CA ARG A 164 -12.10 20.45 23.50
C ARG A 164 -12.23 20.16 22.02
N MET A 165 -12.50 18.91 21.65
CA MET A 165 -12.72 18.51 20.26
C MET A 165 -14.00 19.13 19.67
N THR A 166 -15.03 19.42 20.48
CA THR A 166 -16.24 20.12 19.98
C THR A 166 -15.98 21.57 19.55
N GLU A 167 -14.87 22.17 19.99
CA GLU A 167 -14.45 23.49 19.50
C GLU A 167 -13.85 23.42 18.09
N HIS A 168 -13.36 22.23 17.70
CA HIS A 168 -12.66 21.98 16.44
C HIS A 168 -13.54 21.31 15.38
N SER A 169 -14.56 20.57 15.80
CA SER A 169 -15.59 20.00 14.93
C SER A 169 -16.96 20.14 15.60
N SER A 170 -17.93 20.69 14.87
CA SER A 170 -19.32 20.77 15.31
C SER A 170 -20.08 19.44 15.20
N ASP A 171 -19.51 18.43 14.56
CA ASP A 171 -20.13 17.13 14.31
C ASP A 171 -19.21 15.98 14.76
N LEU A 172 -19.03 15.91 16.09
CA LEU A 172 -18.16 14.96 16.78
C LEU A 172 -18.97 13.78 17.32
N TRP A 173 -18.63 12.55 16.89
CA TRP A 173 -19.13 11.32 17.50
C TRP A 173 -18.02 10.60 18.25
N LEU A 174 -18.40 9.99 19.37
CA LEU A 174 -17.47 9.35 20.30
C LEU A 174 -17.87 7.90 20.51
N GLY A 175 -16.88 7.02 20.55
CA GLY A 175 -17.05 5.61 20.91
C GLY A 175 -16.02 5.17 21.92
N PHE A 176 -16.26 4.02 22.56
CA PHE A 176 -15.37 3.47 23.58
C PHE A 176 -15.26 1.95 23.46
N GLY A 177 -14.05 1.44 23.57
CA GLY A 177 -13.71 0.02 23.63
C GLY A 177 -12.64 -0.22 24.69
N SER A 178 -12.69 -1.40 25.32
CA SER A 178 -11.69 -1.84 26.29
C SER A 178 -11.01 -3.11 25.83
N PHE A 179 -9.72 -3.24 26.16
CA PHE A 179 -8.96 -4.46 25.93
C PHE A 179 -8.04 -4.75 27.12
N VAL A 180 -7.65 -6.02 27.23
CA VAL A 180 -6.61 -6.50 28.14
C VAL A 180 -5.75 -7.45 27.31
N ASP A 181 -6.04 -8.75 27.38
CA ASP A 181 -5.38 -9.75 26.56
C ASP A 181 -6.25 -11.01 26.40
N LYS A 182 -5.79 -11.96 25.57
CA LYS A 182 -6.48 -13.21 25.28
C LYS A 182 -6.78 -13.96 26.59
N PRO A 183 -8.05 -14.34 26.86
CA PRO A 183 -8.42 -14.97 28.13
C PRO A 183 -8.09 -16.47 28.15
N VAL A 184 -6.85 -16.82 27.83
CA VAL A 184 -6.29 -18.18 27.82
C VAL A 184 -4.89 -18.19 28.45
N SER A 185 -4.44 -19.35 28.94
CA SER A 185 -3.06 -19.53 29.38
C SER A 185 -2.09 -19.45 28.18
N PRO A 186 -0.91 -18.82 28.29
CA PRO A 186 -0.28 -18.28 29.50
C PRO A 186 -0.58 -16.81 29.83
N TYR A 187 -1.32 -16.09 28.99
CA TYR A 187 -1.61 -14.66 29.15
C TYR A 187 -2.36 -14.33 30.44
N ILE A 188 -3.24 -15.24 30.87
CA ILE A 188 -4.00 -15.09 32.11
C ILE A 188 -3.76 -16.26 33.05
N ASN A 189 -4.02 -16.01 34.34
CA ASN A 189 -4.05 -17.08 35.32
C ASN A 189 -5.40 -17.81 35.29
N VAL A 190 -5.39 -19.05 34.78
CA VAL A 190 -6.58 -19.90 34.64
C VAL A 190 -7.01 -20.60 35.95
N HIS A 191 -6.45 -20.24 37.09
CA HIS A 191 -6.92 -20.76 38.39
C HIS A 191 -8.37 -20.30 38.64
N PRO A 192 -9.29 -21.17 39.10
CA PRO A 192 -10.72 -20.84 39.23
C PRO A 192 -11.04 -19.57 40.03
N SER A 193 -10.25 -19.26 41.07
CA SER A 193 -10.41 -18.02 41.86
C SER A 193 -10.05 -16.76 41.07
N LYS A 194 -9.15 -16.87 40.10
CA LYS A 194 -8.59 -15.77 39.30
C LYS A 194 -9.31 -15.55 37.98
N ILE A 195 -10.01 -16.56 37.45
CA ILE A 195 -10.86 -16.40 36.25
C ILE A 195 -11.94 -15.33 36.48
N ASN A 196 -12.62 -15.39 37.63
CA ASN A 196 -13.71 -14.45 37.96
C ASN A 196 -13.21 -13.11 38.52
N ASN A 197 -12.04 -13.12 39.16
CA ASN A 197 -11.40 -11.93 39.71
C ASN A 197 -9.87 -12.05 39.61
N PRO A 198 -9.25 -11.62 38.50
CA PRO A 198 -7.80 -11.71 38.30
C PRO A 198 -6.98 -11.02 39.41
N CYS A 199 -7.59 -10.03 40.07
CA CYS A 199 -6.96 -9.20 41.10
C CYS A 199 -7.19 -9.72 42.53
N SER A 200 -7.59 -11.00 42.68
CA SER A 200 -7.91 -11.61 43.98
C SER A 200 -6.78 -11.51 45.00
N ASP A 201 -5.53 -11.55 44.54
CA ASP A 201 -4.34 -11.52 45.41
C ASP A 201 -4.16 -10.19 46.14
N TYR A 202 -4.78 -9.13 45.63
CA TYR A 202 -4.71 -7.78 46.18
C TYR A 202 -6.00 -7.40 46.94
N GLU A 203 -6.90 -8.35 47.18
CA GLU A 203 -8.23 -8.12 47.79
C GLU A 203 -9.10 -7.08 47.04
N ILE A 204 -8.74 -6.79 45.78
CA ILE A 204 -9.47 -5.87 44.91
C ILE A 204 -10.38 -6.69 44.00
N ARG A 205 -11.61 -6.21 43.79
CA ARG A 205 -12.53 -6.78 42.82
C ARG A 205 -12.37 -6.09 41.47
N CYS A 206 -11.83 -6.80 40.49
CA CYS A 206 -11.72 -6.35 39.10
C CYS A 206 -12.61 -7.19 38.16
N ARG A 207 -12.67 -6.82 36.88
CA ARG A 207 -13.42 -7.59 35.88
C ARG A 207 -12.61 -8.82 35.44
N PRO A 208 -13.26 -9.88 34.94
CA PRO A 208 -12.58 -10.97 34.25
C PRO A 208 -11.75 -10.45 33.07
N ALA A 209 -10.63 -11.13 32.81
CA ALA A 209 -9.82 -10.88 31.63
C ALA A 209 -10.62 -11.09 30.34
N HIS A 210 -10.34 -10.27 29.34
CA HIS A 210 -11.00 -10.31 28.04
C HIS A 210 -10.06 -9.74 26.98
N GLY A 211 -10.16 -10.25 25.75
CA GLY A 211 -9.39 -9.73 24.62
C GLY A 211 -9.83 -8.33 24.24
N PHE A 212 -11.01 -8.20 23.62
CA PHE A 212 -11.59 -6.91 23.24
C PHE A 212 -13.10 -6.88 23.50
N HIS A 213 -13.56 -5.80 24.14
CA HIS A 213 -14.96 -5.47 24.31
C HIS A 213 -15.26 -4.11 23.68
N HIS A 214 -16.20 -4.10 22.75
CA HIS A 214 -16.84 -2.87 22.29
C HIS A 214 -17.85 -2.42 23.36
N VAL A 215 -17.64 -1.27 24.00
CA VAL A 215 -18.48 -0.86 25.15
C VAL A 215 -19.54 0.16 24.76
N LEU A 216 -19.19 1.09 23.88
CA LEU A 216 -20.07 2.16 23.42
C LEU A 216 -19.90 2.35 21.92
N GLY A 217 -21.00 2.13 21.20
CA GLY A 217 -21.15 2.48 19.79
C GLY A 217 -21.03 3.99 19.58
N MET A 218 -20.63 4.40 18.38
CA MET A 218 -20.48 5.81 18.06
C MET A 218 -21.76 6.60 18.36
N THR A 219 -21.61 7.69 19.12
CA THR A 219 -22.73 8.52 19.54
C THR A 219 -22.31 9.97 19.69
N GLY A 220 -23.21 10.90 19.35
CA GLY A 220 -23.08 12.32 19.70
C GLY A 220 -23.51 12.64 21.14
N ASN A 221 -24.03 11.66 21.90
CA ASN A 221 -24.50 11.89 23.27
C ASN A 221 -23.35 11.92 24.29
N MET A 222 -22.85 13.12 24.57
CA MET A 222 -21.75 13.34 25.53
C MET A 222 -22.06 12.82 26.94
N SER A 223 -23.33 12.84 27.37
CA SER A 223 -23.73 12.36 28.69
C SER A 223 -23.57 10.84 28.81
N GLU A 224 -23.92 10.13 27.74
CA GLU A 224 -23.73 8.68 27.67
C GLU A 224 -22.26 8.29 27.63
N PHE A 225 -21.46 8.96 26.81
CA PHE A 225 -20.01 8.77 26.77
C PHE A 225 -19.36 8.98 28.14
N THR A 226 -19.71 10.10 28.80
CA THR A 226 -19.22 10.42 30.15
C THR A 226 -19.62 9.35 31.17
N ARG A 227 -20.86 8.83 31.09
CA ARG A 227 -21.34 7.74 31.95
C ARG A 227 -20.52 6.46 31.73
N VAL A 228 -20.20 6.12 30.49
CA VAL A 228 -19.43 4.92 30.15
C VAL A 228 -18.00 5.03 30.68
N ILE A 229 -17.29 6.13 30.41
CA ILE A 229 -15.92 6.35 30.91
C ILE A 229 -15.87 6.26 32.44
N LYS A 230 -16.81 6.93 33.13
CA LYS A 230 -16.83 6.95 34.61
C LYS A 230 -17.03 5.56 35.24
N ARG A 231 -17.65 4.62 34.52
CA ARG A 231 -17.96 3.25 34.99
C ARG A 231 -16.90 2.21 34.63
N GLN A 232 -15.81 2.60 33.96
CA GLN A 232 -14.74 1.67 33.64
C GLN A 232 -14.04 1.18 34.91
N ARG A 233 -13.71 -0.11 34.89
CA ARG A 233 -13.05 -0.83 35.98
C ARG A 233 -11.89 -1.60 35.38
N ILE A 234 -10.81 -1.70 36.14
CA ILE A 234 -9.67 -2.53 35.77
C ILE A 234 -10.07 -4.01 35.65
N SER A 235 -9.19 -4.73 34.97
CA SER A 235 -9.09 -6.18 34.85
C SER A 235 -7.63 -6.57 35.16
N GLY A 236 -7.22 -7.81 34.90
CA GLY A 236 -5.82 -8.19 34.98
C GLY A 236 -5.47 -9.37 34.07
N ASN A 237 -4.21 -9.38 33.65
CA ASN A 237 -3.47 -10.42 32.94
C ASN A 237 -2.28 -10.88 33.81
N MET A 238 -1.46 -11.78 33.28
CA MET A 238 -0.32 -12.38 33.99
C MET A 238 1.01 -11.89 33.43
N ASP A 239 1.15 -11.88 32.11
CA ASP A 239 2.32 -11.39 31.41
C ASP A 239 2.26 -9.88 31.18
N THR A 240 3.28 -9.35 30.48
CA THR A 240 3.49 -7.90 30.34
C THR A 240 2.91 -7.34 29.05
N PRO A 241 3.11 -7.94 27.86
CA PRO A 241 2.47 -7.43 26.65
C PRO A 241 0.95 -7.67 26.69
N GLU A 242 0.21 -6.83 25.97
CA GLU A 242 -1.26 -6.85 25.97
C GLU A 242 -1.82 -7.11 24.56
N GLY A 243 -3.10 -7.44 24.47
CA GLY A 243 -3.83 -7.73 23.23
C GLY A 243 -4.25 -6.49 22.42
N GLY A 244 -3.50 -5.39 22.47
CA GLY A 244 -3.89 -4.11 21.88
C GLY A 244 -4.14 -4.15 20.37
N LEU A 245 -3.34 -4.92 19.62
CA LEU A 245 -3.48 -5.01 18.15
C LEU A 245 -4.73 -5.79 17.72
N ASP A 246 -5.15 -6.81 18.48
CA ASP A 246 -6.44 -7.51 18.27
C ASP A 246 -7.59 -6.51 18.36
N ALA A 247 -7.57 -5.69 19.40
CA ALA A 247 -8.60 -4.70 19.66
C ALA A 247 -8.63 -3.60 18.59
N MET A 248 -7.45 -3.12 18.14
CA MET A 248 -7.35 -2.15 17.05
C MET A 248 -7.94 -2.70 15.75
N LEU A 249 -7.57 -3.92 15.39
CA LEU A 249 -8.05 -4.54 14.16
C LEU A 249 -9.57 -4.74 14.21
N GLN A 250 -10.11 -5.30 15.30
CA GLN A 250 -11.56 -5.48 15.46
C GLN A 250 -12.32 -4.16 15.44
N ALA A 251 -11.81 -3.11 16.10
CA ALA A 251 -12.39 -1.77 16.02
C ALA A 251 -12.37 -1.20 14.59
N ALA A 252 -11.36 -1.56 13.78
CA ALA A 252 -11.24 -1.12 12.40
C ALA A 252 -12.16 -1.87 11.44
N VAL A 253 -12.26 -3.20 11.54
CA VAL A 253 -13.04 -4.01 10.58
C VAL A 253 -14.52 -4.12 10.93
N CYS A 254 -14.90 -3.96 12.20
CA CYS A 254 -16.29 -4.03 12.65
C CYS A 254 -17.07 -2.72 12.43
N GLN A 255 -17.09 -2.23 11.18
CA GLN A 255 -17.67 -0.95 10.78
C GLN A 255 -19.08 -0.69 11.33
N ARG A 256 -19.99 -1.67 11.13
CA ARG A 256 -21.40 -1.56 11.55
C ARG A 256 -21.58 -1.65 13.06
N SER A 257 -20.87 -2.57 13.73
CA SER A 257 -21.01 -2.78 15.17
C SER A 257 -20.45 -1.59 15.96
N VAL A 258 -19.30 -1.05 15.54
CA VAL A 258 -18.73 0.16 16.15
C VAL A 258 -19.55 1.40 15.79
N GLY A 259 -20.10 1.45 14.57
CA GLY A 259 -20.94 2.55 14.10
C GLY A 259 -20.14 3.69 13.43
N TRP A 260 -19.04 3.37 12.76
CA TRP A 260 -18.25 4.35 12.01
C TRP A 260 -19.06 4.98 10.89
N ARG A 261 -19.12 6.31 10.84
CA ARG A 261 -19.76 7.03 9.75
C ARG A 261 -18.88 7.00 8.49
N PRO A 262 -19.42 6.73 7.30
CA PRO A 262 -18.64 6.70 6.06
C PRO A 262 -18.10 8.08 5.65
N GLU A 263 -18.84 9.15 5.96
CA GLU A 263 -18.51 10.53 5.62
C GLU A 263 -17.64 11.26 6.66
N ALA A 264 -17.34 10.62 7.80
CA ALA A 264 -16.56 11.24 8.87
C ALA A 264 -15.06 10.89 8.77
N LYS A 265 -14.22 11.81 9.23
CA LYS A 265 -12.80 11.53 9.48
C LYS A 265 -12.67 10.65 10.73
N ARG A 266 -11.97 9.52 10.62
CA ARG A 266 -11.96 8.46 11.64
C ARG A 266 -10.65 8.45 12.42
N LEU A 267 -10.72 8.72 13.72
CA LEU A 267 -9.60 8.72 14.65
C LEU A 267 -9.74 7.54 15.62
N LEU A 268 -8.72 6.68 15.66
CA LEU A 268 -8.63 5.55 16.59
C LEU A 268 -7.56 5.83 17.65
N LEU A 269 -7.96 6.19 18.86
CA LEU A 269 -7.06 6.52 19.96
C LEU A 269 -6.77 5.28 20.81
N LEU A 270 -5.58 4.68 20.63
CA LEU A 270 -5.07 3.62 21.49
C LEU A 270 -4.39 4.23 22.73
N MET A 271 -4.78 3.76 23.91
CA MET A 271 -4.19 4.18 25.19
C MET A 271 -3.70 2.97 25.98
N THR A 272 -2.40 2.89 26.29
CA THR A 272 -1.80 1.78 27.05
C THR A 272 -0.48 2.18 27.72
N ASP A 273 -0.12 1.47 28.79
CA ASP A 273 1.18 1.58 29.46
C ASP A 273 2.10 0.37 29.24
N GLN A 274 1.67 -0.61 28.44
CA GLN A 274 2.41 -1.82 28.10
C GLN A 274 2.65 -1.96 26.59
N PRO A 275 3.63 -2.79 26.15
CA PRO A 275 3.74 -3.18 24.75
C PRO A 275 2.56 -4.05 24.32
N SER A 276 2.37 -4.24 23.01
CA SER A 276 1.37 -5.19 22.50
C SER A 276 1.99 -6.48 22.00
N HIS A 277 1.29 -7.59 22.17
CA HIS A 277 1.61 -8.85 21.50
C HIS A 277 1.57 -8.70 19.97
N LEU A 278 2.41 -9.49 19.30
CA LEU A 278 2.51 -9.56 17.85
C LEU A 278 2.02 -10.92 17.34
N ALA A 279 1.77 -11.01 16.03
CA ALA A 279 1.51 -12.29 15.38
C ALA A 279 2.60 -13.33 15.74
N LEU A 280 2.20 -14.59 15.86
CA LEU A 280 2.94 -15.76 16.31
C LEU A 280 3.14 -15.88 17.83
N ASP A 281 2.86 -14.84 18.63
CA ASP A 281 2.92 -14.95 20.10
C ASP A 281 1.87 -15.95 20.62
N SER A 282 0.70 -16.03 19.96
CA SER A 282 -0.41 -16.93 20.35
C SER A 282 -0.09 -18.41 20.23
N ARG A 283 1.01 -18.74 19.54
CA ARG A 283 1.52 -20.11 19.48
C ARG A 283 1.82 -20.67 20.86
N LEU A 284 2.22 -19.82 21.82
CA LEU A 284 2.46 -20.22 23.21
C LEU A 284 1.18 -20.68 23.93
N ALA A 285 0.03 -20.13 23.54
CA ALA A 285 -1.28 -20.54 24.03
C ALA A 285 -1.92 -21.68 23.22
N GLY A 286 -1.20 -22.26 22.26
CA GLY A 286 -1.73 -23.30 21.37
C GLY A 286 -2.66 -22.76 20.28
N ILE A 287 -2.72 -21.45 20.07
CA ILE A 287 -3.46 -20.83 18.99
C ILE A 287 -2.51 -20.68 17.79
N VAL A 288 -2.80 -21.44 16.73
CA VAL A 288 -1.96 -21.50 15.52
C VAL A 288 -2.69 -21.08 14.25
N THR A 289 -3.94 -20.62 14.41
CA THR A 289 -4.75 -20.09 13.31
C THR A 289 -4.40 -18.61 13.14
N PRO A 290 -3.85 -18.18 11.99
CA PRO A 290 -3.60 -16.77 11.73
C PRO A 290 -4.88 -15.94 11.82
N HIS A 291 -4.76 -14.67 12.16
CA HIS A 291 -5.90 -13.75 12.13
C HIS A 291 -6.38 -13.56 10.68
N ASP A 292 -7.70 -13.62 10.44
CA ASP A 292 -8.29 -13.58 9.08
C ASP A 292 -8.56 -12.17 8.54
N GLY A 293 -8.60 -11.17 9.43
CA GLY A 293 -8.80 -9.76 9.06
C GLY A 293 -10.27 -9.38 8.97
N LEU A 294 -11.17 -10.20 9.51
CA LEU A 294 -12.62 -10.00 9.49
C LEU A 294 -13.15 -9.61 10.88
N CYS A 295 -14.41 -9.14 10.88
CA CYS A 295 -15.11 -8.78 12.11
C CYS A 295 -15.66 -10.02 12.82
N HIS A 296 -15.34 -10.17 14.11
CA HIS A 296 -15.79 -11.27 14.97
C HIS A 296 -16.36 -10.76 16.30
N LEU A 297 -17.12 -9.66 16.24
CA LEU A 297 -17.87 -9.16 17.39
C LEU A 297 -19.24 -9.83 17.47
N GLU A 298 -19.48 -10.55 18.55
CA GLU A 298 -20.82 -11.06 18.93
C GLU A 298 -21.21 -10.47 20.27
N ASN A 299 -22.39 -9.85 20.36
CA ASN A 299 -22.83 -9.14 21.56
C ASN A 299 -21.78 -8.15 22.12
N ASN A 300 -21.09 -7.46 21.19
CA ASN A 300 -20.01 -6.51 21.48
C ASN A 300 -18.74 -7.11 22.11
N VAL A 301 -18.57 -8.44 22.07
CA VAL A 301 -17.38 -9.15 22.56
C VAL A 301 -16.65 -9.80 21.40
N TYR A 302 -15.32 -9.71 21.38
CA TYR A 302 -14.50 -10.38 20.38
C TYR A 302 -14.39 -11.89 20.66
N THR A 303 -15.11 -12.69 19.88
CA THR A 303 -15.17 -14.16 20.06
C THR A 303 -13.96 -14.89 19.47
N GLY A 304 -13.28 -14.27 18.50
CA GLY A 304 -12.06 -14.79 17.88
C GLY A 304 -10.82 -14.78 18.78
N SER A 305 -10.85 -14.07 19.91
CA SER A 305 -9.68 -13.86 20.80
C SER A 305 -8.98 -15.14 21.23
N THR A 306 -9.74 -16.22 21.44
CA THR A 306 -9.24 -17.53 21.91
C THR A 306 -8.97 -18.54 20.79
N ARG A 307 -9.21 -18.16 19.52
CA ARG A 307 -9.18 -19.06 18.36
C ARG A 307 -8.21 -18.61 17.27
N MET A 308 -7.97 -17.31 17.18
CA MET A 308 -7.10 -16.69 16.19
C MET A 308 -5.93 -15.99 16.88
N ASP A 309 -4.78 -16.02 16.20
CA ASP A 309 -3.57 -15.32 16.61
C ASP A 309 -3.79 -13.80 16.63
N HIS A 310 -2.82 -13.05 17.16
CA HIS A 310 -2.79 -11.61 17.01
C HIS A 310 -2.57 -11.25 15.53
N PRO A 311 -3.10 -10.11 15.04
CA PRO A 311 -2.84 -9.67 13.69
C PRO A 311 -1.36 -9.31 13.50
N SER A 312 -0.87 -9.54 12.28
CA SER A 312 0.43 -9.00 11.90
C SER A 312 0.35 -7.48 11.75
N VAL A 313 1.47 -6.79 11.93
CA VAL A 313 1.54 -5.33 11.73
C VAL A 313 1.12 -4.95 10.31
N GLY A 314 1.50 -5.77 9.32
CA GLY A 314 1.09 -5.58 7.92
C GLY A 314 -0.41 -5.72 7.71
N GLN A 315 -1.06 -6.71 8.34
CA GLN A 315 -2.51 -6.89 8.26
C GLN A 315 -3.27 -5.74 8.92
N LEU A 316 -2.77 -5.24 10.07
CA LEU A 316 -3.36 -4.06 10.70
C LEU A 316 -3.19 -2.81 9.82
N SER A 317 -2.01 -2.62 9.23
CA SER A 317 -1.72 -1.52 8.31
C SER A 317 -2.68 -1.50 7.13
N ASP A 318 -2.87 -2.66 6.49
CA ASP A 318 -3.81 -2.86 5.38
C ASP A 318 -5.24 -2.48 5.77
N LYS A 319 -5.75 -3.01 6.89
CA LYS A 319 -7.12 -2.73 7.34
C LYS A 319 -7.33 -1.29 7.82
N LEU A 320 -6.34 -0.62 8.39
CA LEU A 320 -6.45 0.79 8.75
C LEU A 320 -6.51 1.67 7.49
N LEU A 321 -5.70 1.37 6.47
CA LEU A 321 -5.71 2.07 5.18
C LEU A 321 -7.02 1.85 4.43
N GLU A 322 -7.46 0.59 4.30
CA GLU A 322 -8.70 0.20 3.62
C GLU A 322 -9.92 0.91 4.24
N ASN A 323 -9.94 1.05 5.56
CA ASN A 323 -11.04 1.68 6.27
C ASN A 323 -10.84 3.19 6.51
N HIS A 324 -9.79 3.79 5.95
CA HIS A 324 -9.43 5.21 6.08
C HIS A 324 -9.37 5.71 7.53
N MET A 325 -8.68 4.95 8.37
CA MET A 325 -8.58 5.20 9.81
C MET A 325 -7.20 5.68 10.20
N TYR A 326 -7.17 6.72 11.03
CA TYR A 326 -5.94 7.31 11.54
C TYR A 326 -5.77 6.94 13.00
N SER A 327 -4.73 6.17 13.30
CA SER A 327 -4.44 5.73 14.66
C SER A 327 -3.62 6.75 15.43
N ILE A 328 -3.99 6.98 16.68
CA ILE A 328 -3.23 7.78 17.64
C ILE A 328 -2.81 6.85 18.77
N PHE A 329 -1.51 6.65 18.92
CA PHE A 329 -0.90 5.89 20.01
C PHE A 329 -0.54 6.85 21.12
N ALA A 330 -1.30 6.81 22.21
CA ALA A 330 -1.02 7.57 23.42
C ALA A 330 -0.46 6.58 24.46
N VAL A 331 0.86 6.55 24.60
CA VAL A 331 1.57 5.49 25.34
C VAL A 331 2.45 6.03 26.45
N GLU A 332 2.63 5.26 27.53
CA GLU A 332 3.49 5.67 28.64
C GLU A 332 4.97 5.85 28.19
N LYS A 333 5.66 6.81 28.81
CA LYS A 333 7.06 7.18 28.57
C LYS A 333 8.02 5.99 28.44
N GLN A 334 7.82 4.92 29.20
CA GLN A 334 8.71 3.75 29.18
C GLN A 334 8.54 2.92 27.89
N GLN A 335 7.33 2.83 27.35
CA GLN A 335 7.02 2.06 26.14
C GLN A 335 7.12 2.87 24.85
N TYR A 336 7.35 4.18 24.94
CA TYR A 336 7.39 5.09 23.80
C TYR A 336 8.32 4.60 22.67
N GLN A 337 9.51 4.09 23.01
CA GLN A 337 10.48 3.68 21.99
C GLN A 337 10.00 2.44 21.21
N TRP A 338 9.34 1.50 21.88
CA TRP A 338 8.76 0.32 21.24
C TRP A 338 7.69 0.72 20.20
N TYR A 339 6.76 1.61 20.61
CA TYR A 339 5.73 2.11 19.70
C TYR A 339 6.28 3.01 18.60
N LYS A 340 7.41 3.71 18.81
CA LYS A 340 8.06 4.52 17.78
C LYS A 340 8.49 3.68 16.58
N GLU A 341 9.00 2.48 16.85
CA GLU A 341 9.40 1.54 15.80
C GLU A 341 8.17 0.92 15.14
N LEU A 342 7.17 0.49 15.93
CA LEU A 342 5.92 -0.07 15.41
C LEU A 342 5.17 0.89 14.48
N VAL A 343 4.99 2.14 14.92
CA VAL A 343 4.23 3.18 14.20
C VAL A 343 4.85 3.53 12.85
N SER A 344 6.16 3.28 12.65
CA SER A 344 6.81 3.50 11.35
C SER A 344 6.26 2.59 10.24
N PHE A 345 5.63 1.46 10.60
CA PHE A 345 4.99 0.53 9.67
C PHE A 345 3.48 0.79 9.48
N LEU A 346 2.92 1.73 10.25
CA LEU A 346 1.50 2.07 10.23
C LEU A 346 1.32 3.49 9.65
N PRO A 347 0.96 3.62 8.36
CA PRO A 347 0.75 4.93 7.74
C PRO A 347 -0.41 5.67 8.43
N GLY A 348 -0.36 7.00 8.42
CA GLY A 348 -1.38 7.83 9.06
C GLY A 348 -1.42 7.74 10.59
N SER A 349 -0.39 7.16 11.22
CA SER A 349 -0.34 6.99 12.68
C SER A 349 0.40 8.11 13.39
N TYR A 350 -0.08 8.45 14.58
CA TYR A 350 0.49 9.47 15.46
C TYR A 350 0.96 8.81 16.74
N LEU A 351 2.12 9.24 17.24
CA LEU A 351 2.66 8.75 18.49
C LEU A 351 2.80 9.91 19.47
N GLY A 352 2.16 9.77 20.63
CA GLY A 352 2.24 10.70 21.73
C GLY A 352 2.84 10.05 22.96
N LYS A 353 3.74 10.79 23.58
CA LYS A 353 4.36 10.39 24.85
C LYS A 353 3.52 10.88 26.01
N LEU A 354 2.92 9.95 26.75
CA LEU A 354 2.26 10.25 28.00
C LEU A 354 3.27 10.05 29.14
N GLY A 355 3.58 11.12 29.87
CA GLY A 355 3.96 10.96 31.28
C GLY A 355 2.70 10.64 32.09
N LEU A 356 2.83 10.29 33.38
CA LEU A 356 1.71 10.25 34.35
C LEU A 356 0.73 11.37 34.01
N PHE A 357 -0.44 11.00 33.49
CA PHE A 357 -1.28 11.78 32.57
C PHE A 357 -1.44 13.27 32.95
N GLN A 358 -0.51 14.10 32.50
CA GLN A 358 -0.71 15.55 32.51
C GLN A 358 -1.75 15.84 31.42
N ALA A 359 -2.93 16.27 31.85
CA ALA A 359 -4.12 16.44 31.00
C ALA A 359 -3.89 17.25 29.72
N SER A 360 -2.96 18.20 29.73
CA SER A 360 -2.58 19.03 28.58
C SER A 360 -2.02 18.21 27.42
N ASN A 361 -1.20 17.19 27.71
CA ASN A 361 -0.43 16.48 26.68
C ASN A 361 -1.30 15.57 25.82
N LEU A 362 -2.31 14.92 26.42
CA LEU A 362 -3.27 14.08 25.67
C LEU A 362 -4.18 14.93 24.79
N ILE A 363 -4.62 16.08 25.30
CA ILE A 363 -5.49 17.00 24.56
C ILE A 363 -4.76 17.54 23.33
N GLU A 364 -3.54 18.06 23.50
CA GLU A 364 -2.73 18.59 22.42
C GLU A 364 -2.40 17.51 21.39
N LEU A 365 -2.04 16.30 21.81
CA LEU A 365 -1.78 15.17 20.92
C LEU A 365 -2.94 14.89 19.96
N VAL A 366 -4.16 14.77 20.50
CA VAL A 366 -5.34 14.44 19.68
C VAL A 366 -5.74 15.61 18.80
N VAL A 367 -5.65 16.85 19.30
CA VAL A 367 -5.94 18.05 18.52
C VAL A 367 -4.95 18.23 17.37
N ASP A 368 -3.66 17.98 17.58
CA ASP A 368 -2.66 18.11 16.53
C ASP A 368 -2.73 16.95 15.52
N ALA A 369 -3.03 15.73 15.97
CA ALA A 369 -3.37 14.62 15.09
C ALA A 369 -4.58 14.95 14.21
N TYR A 370 -5.62 15.55 14.79
CA TYR A 370 -6.79 16.03 14.05
C TYR A 370 -6.43 17.11 13.02
N LYS A 371 -5.66 18.14 13.38
CA LYS A 371 -5.25 19.19 12.43
C LYS A 371 -4.46 18.64 11.25
N ARG A 372 -3.55 17.70 11.50
CA ARG A 372 -2.75 17.07 10.43
C ARG A 372 -3.61 16.14 9.58
N LEU A 373 -4.55 15.41 10.17
CA LEU A 373 -5.59 14.67 9.44
C LEU A 373 -6.40 15.58 8.52
N LEU A 374 -6.80 16.78 8.99
CA LEU A 374 -7.49 17.73 8.13
C LEU A 374 -6.65 18.19 6.95
N SER A 375 -5.33 18.30 7.13
CA SER A 375 -4.41 18.70 6.07
C SER A 375 -4.20 17.64 4.98
N GLU A 376 -4.80 16.46 5.14
CA GLU A 376 -4.75 15.39 4.16
C GLU A 376 -6.08 15.27 3.40
N VAL A 377 -5.98 15.41 2.08
CA VAL A 377 -7.10 15.26 1.15
C VAL A 377 -6.82 14.07 0.24
N SER A 378 -7.76 13.13 0.22
CA SER A 378 -7.70 11.91 -0.58
C SER A 378 -9.09 11.55 -1.11
N VAL A 379 -9.14 10.73 -2.15
CA VAL A 379 -10.39 10.22 -2.74
C VAL A 379 -10.39 8.71 -2.76
N SER A 380 -11.53 8.12 -2.43
CA SER A 380 -11.84 6.72 -2.65
C SER A 380 -12.65 6.60 -3.94
N VAL A 381 -12.31 5.64 -4.80
CA VAL A 381 -13.05 5.39 -6.04
C VAL A 381 -13.58 3.97 -6.04
N SER A 382 -14.89 3.83 -6.24
CA SER A 382 -15.56 2.54 -6.31
C SER A 382 -16.33 2.42 -7.62
N VAL A 383 -16.20 1.27 -8.29
CA VAL A 383 -16.99 0.91 -9.48
C VAL A 383 -18.12 -0.02 -9.02
N GLU A 384 -19.27 0.04 -9.69
CA GLU A 384 -20.40 -0.85 -9.43
C GLU A 384 -20.00 -2.34 -9.53
N ASP A 385 -20.37 -3.16 -8.53
CA ASP A 385 -19.86 -4.52 -8.32
C ASP A 385 -19.93 -5.42 -9.57
N LYS A 386 -21.04 -5.34 -10.31
CA LYS A 386 -21.26 -6.12 -11.55
C LYS A 386 -20.28 -5.79 -12.67
N ALA A 387 -19.57 -4.66 -12.59
CA ALA A 387 -18.74 -4.09 -13.64
C ALA A 387 -17.25 -4.01 -13.27
N VAL A 388 -16.86 -4.24 -12.00
CA VAL A 388 -15.47 -4.06 -11.51
C VAL A 388 -14.43 -4.77 -12.37
N SER A 389 -14.70 -5.97 -12.89
CA SER A 389 -13.76 -6.72 -13.74
C SER A 389 -13.61 -6.18 -15.16
N ARG A 390 -14.54 -5.33 -15.62
CA ARG A 390 -14.58 -4.78 -16.98
C ARG A 390 -13.93 -3.40 -17.09
N TYR A 391 -13.69 -2.71 -15.98
CA TYR A 391 -13.11 -1.37 -15.94
C TYR A 391 -11.86 -1.33 -15.08
N TRP A 392 -10.96 -0.42 -15.41
CA TRP A 392 -9.86 -0.04 -14.55
C TRP A 392 -9.91 1.45 -14.28
N VAL A 393 -9.40 1.85 -13.11
CA VAL A 393 -9.38 3.24 -12.68
C VAL A 393 -7.99 3.59 -12.17
N SER A 394 -7.48 4.76 -12.58
CA SER A 394 -6.25 5.36 -12.07
C SER A 394 -6.54 6.75 -11.52
N VAL A 395 -5.97 7.06 -10.35
CA VAL A 395 -6.16 8.33 -9.65
C VAL A 395 -4.82 9.05 -9.54
N SER A 396 -4.75 10.25 -10.11
CA SER A 396 -3.55 11.09 -10.10
C SER A 396 -3.86 12.43 -9.40
N PRO A 397 -3.39 12.63 -8.16
CA PRO A 397 -3.60 13.87 -7.43
C PRO A 397 -2.68 15.01 -7.92
N LEU A 398 -3.22 16.22 -7.95
CA LEU A 398 -2.57 17.48 -8.27
C LEU A 398 -2.65 18.39 -7.04
N CYS A 399 -1.60 18.37 -6.24
CA CYS A 399 -1.57 19.08 -4.97
C CYS A 399 -1.29 20.60 -5.15
N PRO A 400 -1.76 21.47 -4.23
CA PRO A 400 -1.60 22.92 -4.34
C PRO A 400 -0.14 23.41 -4.39
N ASN A 401 0.79 22.64 -3.82
CA ASN A 401 2.23 22.89 -3.83
C ASN A 401 2.93 22.45 -5.12
N GLY A 402 2.20 21.89 -6.10
CA GLY A 402 2.74 21.41 -7.37
C GLY A 402 3.44 20.04 -7.30
N SER A 403 3.41 19.35 -6.15
CA SER A 403 3.94 17.98 -6.06
C SER A 403 2.96 16.97 -6.66
N THR A 404 3.45 16.07 -7.51
CA THR A 404 2.76 14.81 -7.81
C THR A 404 2.95 13.86 -6.63
N ALA A 405 1.84 13.45 -6.01
CA ALA A 405 1.90 12.68 -4.77
C ALA A 405 2.40 11.23 -5.00
N LYS A 406 3.08 10.67 -4.00
CA LYS A 406 3.49 9.26 -3.98
C LYS A 406 2.33 8.30 -3.64
N ASP A 407 1.27 8.77 -2.97
CA ASP A 407 0.30 7.91 -2.28
C ASP A 407 -1.18 8.28 -2.57
N GLN A 408 -1.53 8.72 -3.78
CA GLN A 408 -2.92 9.07 -4.17
C GLN A 408 -3.62 10.14 -3.26
N SER A 409 -2.88 10.79 -2.35
CA SER A 409 -3.37 11.82 -1.43
C SER A 409 -2.46 13.06 -1.43
N CYS A 410 -3.01 14.20 -1.03
CA CYS A 410 -2.25 15.44 -0.84
C CYS A 410 -2.18 15.78 0.65
N SER A 411 -0.96 15.91 1.17
CA SER A 411 -0.69 16.28 2.56
C SER A 411 -0.33 17.76 2.72
N GLY A 412 -0.58 18.33 3.90
CA GLY A 412 -0.20 19.71 4.22
C GLY A 412 -1.10 20.77 3.58
N VAL A 413 -2.27 20.35 3.10
CA VAL A 413 -3.27 21.22 2.46
C VAL A 413 -3.91 22.10 3.53
N GLN A 414 -4.01 23.39 3.24
CA GLN A 414 -4.53 24.39 4.17
C GLN A 414 -6.04 24.57 3.99
N PRO A 415 -6.78 24.99 5.04
CA PRO A 415 -8.21 25.31 4.92
C PRO A 415 -8.46 26.30 3.77
N GLY A 416 -9.49 26.03 2.96
CA GLY A 416 -9.87 26.83 1.81
C GLY A 416 -9.09 26.54 0.52
N GLN A 417 -7.98 25.79 0.56
CA GLN A 417 -7.29 25.34 -0.66
C GLN A 417 -8.07 24.24 -1.37
N THR A 418 -7.84 24.10 -2.68
CA THR A 418 -8.47 23.08 -3.53
C THR A 418 -7.41 22.12 -4.05
N VAL A 419 -7.67 20.83 -3.91
CA VAL A 419 -6.91 19.74 -4.50
C VAL A 419 -7.65 19.25 -5.75
N TYR A 420 -6.93 18.95 -6.81
CA TYR A 420 -7.52 18.40 -8.02
C TYR A 420 -7.09 16.94 -8.16
N PHE A 421 -8.04 16.06 -8.49
CA PHE A 421 -7.78 14.65 -8.75
C PHE A 421 -8.10 14.36 -10.20
N ASN A 422 -7.11 13.94 -10.97
CA ASN A 422 -7.31 13.44 -12.31
C ASN A 422 -7.67 11.96 -12.25
N ILE A 423 -8.94 11.63 -12.52
CA ILE A 423 -9.50 10.29 -12.50
C ILE A 423 -9.53 9.78 -13.94
N THR A 424 -8.72 8.77 -14.24
CA THR A 424 -8.70 8.11 -15.55
C THR A 424 -9.42 6.78 -15.44
N ILE A 425 -10.39 6.56 -16.33
CA ILE A 425 -11.21 5.36 -16.34
C ILE A 425 -11.10 4.74 -17.73
N GLY A 426 -10.75 3.46 -17.79
CA GLY A 426 -10.71 2.71 -19.04
C GLY A 426 -11.57 1.44 -18.99
N MET A 427 -12.03 1.02 -20.16
CA MET A 427 -12.91 -0.13 -20.33
C MET A 427 -12.18 -1.26 -21.04
N HIS A 428 -12.15 -2.47 -20.48
CA HIS A 428 -11.52 -3.65 -21.08
C HIS A 428 -12.46 -4.42 -22.01
N SER A 429 -13.71 -4.63 -21.61
CA SER A 429 -14.64 -5.53 -22.31
C SER A 429 -16.09 -5.15 -22.07
N CYS A 430 -16.98 -5.68 -22.92
CA CYS A 430 -18.43 -5.54 -22.82
C CYS A 430 -19.05 -6.64 -21.95
N PRO A 431 -20.31 -6.46 -21.49
CA PRO A 431 -21.10 -7.53 -20.88
C PRO A 431 -21.24 -8.74 -21.82
N GLU A 432 -21.52 -9.92 -21.26
CA GLU A 432 -21.62 -11.17 -22.04
C GLU A 432 -22.72 -11.11 -23.12
N ASP A 433 -23.81 -10.39 -22.84
CA ASP A 433 -24.90 -10.17 -23.78
C ASP A 433 -24.58 -9.11 -24.87
N ALA A 434 -23.39 -8.50 -24.81
CA ALA A 434 -22.87 -7.48 -25.74
C ALA A 434 -23.77 -6.25 -25.97
N GLU A 435 -24.76 -6.04 -25.11
CA GLU A 435 -25.62 -4.85 -25.13
C GLU A 435 -24.92 -3.64 -24.50
N ASP A 436 -25.41 -2.45 -24.87
CA ASP A 436 -25.00 -1.20 -24.23
C ASP A 436 -25.50 -1.19 -22.77
N GLU A 437 -24.64 -0.83 -21.83
CA GLU A 437 -24.94 -0.82 -20.38
C GLU A 437 -24.48 0.50 -19.75
N ASP A 438 -25.28 1.03 -18.83
CA ASP A 438 -24.87 2.15 -18.00
C ASP A 438 -24.28 1.64 -16.68
N VAL A 439 -23.05 2.06 -16.39
CA VAL A 439 -22.30 1.70 -15.18
C VAL A 439 -22.02 2.95 -14.37
N THR A 440 -22.19 2.86 -13.05
CA THR A 440 -21.88 4.00 -12.17
C THR A 440 -20.53 3.82 -11.48
N VAL A 441 -19.73 4.89 -11.48
CA VAL A 441 -18.49 5.00 -10.70
C VAL A 441 -18.65 6.15 -9.71
N TRP A 442 -18.32 5.89 -8.44
CA TRP A 442 -18.39 6.90 -7.39
C TRP A 442 -17.00 7.32 -6.97
N VAL A 443 -16.74 8.62 -7.00
CA VAL A 443 -15.53 9.25 -6.47
C VAL A 443 -15.92 9.98 -5.19
N ARG A 444 -15.52 9.41 -4.04
CA ARG A 444 -15.87 9.93 -2.71
C ARG A 444 -14.62 10.45 -2.01
N PRO A 445 -14.49 11.77 -1.80
CA PRO A 445 -13.44 12.30 -0.97
C PRO A 445 -13.59 11.83 0.48
N VAL A 446 -12.48 11.37 1.08
CA VAL A 446 -12.52 10.79 2.43
C VAL A 446 -12.84 11.88 3.45
N GLY A 447 -13.92 11.70 4.21
CA GLY A 447 -14.38 12.68 5.21
C GLY A 447 -15.29 13.78 4.66
N TYR A 448 -15.85 13.60 3.46
CA TYR A 448 -16.79 14.52 2.83
C TYR A 448 -18.16 13.85 2.62
N ASN A 449 -19.23 14.64 2.71
CA ASN A 449 -20.59 14.20 2.41
C ASN A 449 -20.96 14.34 0.92
N GLU A 450 -20.36 15.33 0.24
CA GLU A 450 -20.47 15.51 -1.20
C GLU A 450 -19.57 14.52 -1.93
N SER A 451 -20.02 14.03 -3.10
CA SER A 451 -19.27 13.09 -3.93
C SER A 451 -19.50 13.39 -5.40
N THR A 452 -18.62 12.88 -6.26
CA THR A 452 -18.80 12.92 -7.70
C THR A 452 -19.30 11.56 -8.18
N VAL A 453 -20.40 11.58 -8.92
CA VAL A 453 -20.96 10.42 -9.60
C VAL A 453 -20.60 10.50 -11.07
N ILE A 454 -19.95 9.45 -11.58
CA ILE A 454 -19.58 9.32 -12.98
C ILE A 454 -20.44 8.21 -13.58
N ARG A 455 -21.34 8.58 -14.49
CA ARG A 455 -22.15 7.63 -15.27
C ARG A 455 -21.43 7.29 -16.56
N ILE A 456 -21.13 6.01 -16.73
CA ILE A 456 -20.43 5.50 -17.90
C ILE A 456 -21.45 4.81 -18.80
N HIS A 457 -21.70 5.40 -19.96
CA HIS A 457 -22.46 4.81 -21.05
C HIS A 457 -21.54 3.90 -21.86
N SER A 458 -21.72 2.59 -21.71
CA SER A 458 -20.88 1.57 -22.32
C SER A 458 -21.41 1.26 -23.71
N LYS A 459 -20.71 1.74 -24.74
CA LYS A 459 -21.07 1.55 -26.14
C LYS A 459 -20.45 0.26 -26.67
N CYS A 460 -21.23 -0.81 -26.68
CA CYS A 460 -20.82 -2.14 -27.12
C CYS A 460 -21.31 -2.46 -28.53
N SER A 461 -22.49 -1.96 -28.87
CA SER A 461 -23.12 -2.13 -30.18
C SER A 461 -22.65 -1.05 -31.18
N CYS A 462 -22.70 -1.38 -32.49
CA CYS A 462 -22.46 -0.41 -33.55
C CYS A 462 -23.80 0.22 -33.98
N SER A 463 -23.81 1.55 -34.13
CA SER A 463 -25.00 2.33 -34.50
C SER A 463 -25.01 2.60 -36.01
N CYS A 464 -25.01 1.55 -36.82
CA CYS A 464 -24.84 1.63 -38.27
C CYS A 464 -26.09 2.18 -39.00
N GLY A 465 -26.10 3.48 -39.31
CA GLY A 465 -27.11 4.12 -40.17
C GLY A 465 -28.58 3.95 -39.72
N PRO A 466 -29.55 4.48 -40.50
CA PRO A 466 -30.98 4.39 -40.19
C PRO A 466 -31.55 2.96 -40.30
N THR A 467 -30.87 2.05 -41.01
CA THR A 467 -31.30 0.66 -41.23
C THR A 467 -30.66 -0.34 -40.26
N ARG A 468 -29.77 0.10 -39.33
CA ARG A 468 -28.94 -0.76 -38.47
C ARG A 468 -28.07 -1.78 -39.23
N ASN A 469 -27.85 -1.59 -40.53
CA ASN A 469 -27.01 -2.48 -41.33
C ASN A 469 -25.57 -1.97 -41.36
N CYS A 470 -24.66 -2.73 -40.76
CA CYS A 470 -23.23 -2.42 -40.72
C CYS A 470 -22.47 -2.90 -41.95
N ASN A 471 -23.10 -3.63 -42.88
CA ASN A 471 -22.40 -4.35 -43.94
C ASN A 471 -21.31 -5.29 -43.40
N ASP A 472 -21.59 -5.89 -42.23
CA ASP A 472 -20.79 -6.96 -41.68
C ASP A 472 -20.74 -8.12 -42.69
N ALA A 473 -19.62 -8.85 -42.72
CA ALA A 473 -19.55 -10.05 -43.53
C ALA A 473 -20.66 -11.00 -43.09
N SER A 474 -21.56 -11.39 -44.01
CA SER A 474 -22.59 -12.39 -43.72
C SER A 474 -21.90 -13.63 -43.17
N GLN A 475 -22.22 -14.01 -41.92
CA GLN A 475 -21.80 -15.30 -41.35
C GLN A 475 -22.06 -16.37 -42.41
N CYS A 476 -21.05 -17.19 -42.70
CA CYS A 476 -21.12 -18.23 -43.72
C CYS A 476 -22.46 -18.97 -43.62
N ARG A 477 -23.36 -18.73 -44.58
CA ARG A 477 -24.63 -19.47 -44.71
C ARG A 477 -24.28 -20.88 -45.17
N GLY A 478 -23.82 -21.70 -44.21
CA GLY A 478 -23.77 -23.14 -44.35
C GLY A 478 -25.21 -23.64 -44.52
N SER A 479 -25.48 -24.21 -45.69
CA SER A 479 -26.74 -24.83 -46.05
C SER A 479 -27.24 -25.76 -44.93
N SER A 480 -28.29 -25.37 -44.22
CA SER A 480 -29.08 -26.28 -43.38
C SER A 480 -30.51 -25.79 -43.28
N SER A 481 -31.21 -25.85 -44.41
CA SER A 481 -32.66 -26.07 -44.48
C SER A 481 -33.13 -26.05 -45.93
N GLN A 482 -32.93 -27.16 -46.63
CA GLN A 482 -33.89 -27.55 -47.66
C GLN A 482 -34.33 -28.98 -47.40
N GLU A 483 -35.63 -29.11 -47.16
CA GLU A 483 -36.36 -30.36 -47.19
C GLU A 483 -36.06 -31.14 -48.47
N GLN A 484 -36.04 -32.45 -48.29
CA GLN A 484 -35.78 -33.46 -49.31
C GLN A 484 -36.58 -33.26 -50.59
N ARG A 485 -35.89 -33.30 -51.75
CA ARG A 485 -36.40 -33.96 -52.95
C ARG A 485 -35.25 -34.71 -53.65
N PRO A 486 -35.39 -36.01 -53.95
CA PRO A 486 -34.37 -36.77 -54.67
C PRO A 486 -34.61 -36.67 -56.18
N GLY A 487 -33.60 -36.28 -56.94
CA GLY A 487 -33.65 -36.38 -58.40
C GLY A 487 -32.58 -35.61 -59.15
N HIS A 488 -31.76 -36.37 -59.89
CA HIS A 488 -30.87 -35.99 -60.98
C HIS A 488 -29.58 -35.21 -60.67
N GLY A 489 -28.47 -35.91 -60.93
CA GLY A 489 -27.12 -35.39 -60.80
C GLY A 489 -26.73 -34.42 -61.90
N LEU A 490 -25.79 -33.55 -61.56
CA LEU A 490 -24.85 -32.91 -62.46
C LEU A 490 -23.55 -32.71 -61.68
N THR A 491 -22.49 -33.28 -62.23
CA THR A 491 -21.08 -33.05 -61.91
C THR A 491 -20.75 -31.57 -61.76
N LYS A 492 -20.00 -31.20 -60.72
CA LYS A 492 -19.02 -30.11 -60.76
C LYS A 492 -17.93 -30.34 -59.73
N ASP A 493 -16.82 -30.86 -60.23
CA ASP A 493 -15.49 -30.67 -59.66
C ASP A 493 -15.22 -29.18 -59.45
N SER A 494 -15.07 -28.74 -58.21
CA SER A 494 -14.22 -27.61 -57.81
C SER A 494 -14.18 -27.44 -56.29
N ASP A 495 -13.87 -28.51 -55.55
CA ASP A 495 -13.81 -28.46 -54.08
C ASP A 495 -12.40 -28.78 -53.56
N ARG A 496 -11.38 -28.18 -54.18
CA ARG A 496 -9.97 -28.40 -53.79
C ARG A 496 -9.12 -27.15 -53.51
N ASP A 497 -9.64 -25.93 -53.64
CA ASP A 497 -8.80 -24.71 -53.48
C ASP A 497 -9.12 -23.83 -52.26
N SER A 498 -10.08 -24.19 -51.40
CA SER A 498 -10.45 -23.37 -50.22
C SER A 498 -9.78 -23.81 -48.91
N ASN A 499 -9.07 -24.95 -48.87
CA ASN A 499 -8.49 -25.49 -47.63
C ASN A 499 -6.99 -25.18 -47.44
N TRP A 500 -6.32 -24.53 -48.41
CA TRP A 500 -4.89 -24.19 -48.28
C TRP A 500 -4.63 -22.95 -47.40
N SER A 501 -5.61 -22.06 -47.20
CA SER A 501 -5.39 -20.79 -46.47
C SER A 501 -5.36 -20.94 -44.94
N CYS A 502 -5.72 -22.11 -44.40
CA CYS A 502 -5.70 -22.45 -42.97
C CYS A 502 -4.45 -23.22 -42.54
N ARG A 503 -3.48 -23.41 -43.44
CA ARG A 503 -2.22 -24.09 -43.16
C ARG A 503 -1.09 -23.08 -43.04
N ALA A 504 -0.22 -23.31 -42.07
CA ALA A 504 1.06 -22.62 -41.99
C ALA A 504 2.03 -23.18 -43.04
N ASP A 505 2.95 -22.36 -43.55
CA ASP A 505 3.94 -22.79 -44.54
C ASP A 505 4.78 -23.96 -44.01
N GLY A 506 4.71 -25.10 -44.72
CA GLY A 506 5.40 -26.34 -44.32
C GLY A 506 4.63 -27.25 -43.35
N SER A 507 3.40 -26.90 -42.98
CA SER A 507 2.49 -27.75 -42.17
C SER A 507 1.44 -28.42 -43.05
N ASP A 508 1.18 -29.71 -42.81
CA ASP A 508 0.07 -30.45 -43.43
C ASP A 508 -1.21 -30.46 -42.56
N VAL A 509 -1.16 -29.77 -41.41
CA VAL A 509 -2.26 -29.74 -40.43
C VAL A 509 -2.96 -28.38 -40.48
N ASP A 510 -4.27 -28.41 -40.70
CA ASP A 510 -5.14 -27.25 -40.68
C ASP A 510 -5.22 -26.68 -39.26
N CYS A 511 -5.05 -25.36 -39.11
CA CYS A 511 -5.21 -24.66 -37.83
C CYS A 511 -4.41 -25.26 -36.67
N GLY A 512 -3.21 -25.78 -36.99
CA GLY A 512 -2.30 -26.37 -36.02
C GLY A 512 -2.91 -27.54 -35.24
N GLY A 513 -4.03 -28.11 -35.71
CA GLY A 513 -4.79 -29.16 -35.03
C GLY A 513 -5.54 -28.71 -33.77
N ARG A 514 -5.57 -27.40 -33.47
CA ARG A 514 -6.18 -26.80 -32.26
C ARG A 514 -7.32 -25.85 -32.61
N GLY A 515 -7.97 -26.11 -33.73
CA GLY A 515 -9.08 -25.31 -34.24
C GLY A 515 -9.67 -25.92 -35.50
N VAL A 516 -10.81 -25.37 -35.92
CA VAL A 516 -11.51 -25.81 -37.12
C VAL A 516 -11.32 -24.77 -38.23
N CYS A 517 -10.85 -25.21 -39.39
CA CYS A 517 -10.80 -24.33 -40.57
C CYS A 517 -12.21 -24.11 -41.10
N THR A 518 -12.70 -22.89 -41.01
CA THR A 518 -14.02 -22.50 -41.52
C THR A 518 -13.85 -21.29 -42.43
N CYS A 519 -14.27 -21.45 -43.70
CA CYS A 519 -14.21 -20.38 -44.70
C CYS A 519 -12.79 -19.79 -44.90
N GLY A 520 -11.76 -20.65 -44.84
CA GLY A 520 -10.36 -20.25 -45.07
C GLY A 520 -9.70 -19.53 -43.89
N ARG A 521 -10.34 -19.48 -42.71
CA ARG A 521 -9.79 -18.98 -41.44
C ARG A 521 -9.89 -20.05 -40.36
N CYS A 522 -8.94 -20.02 -39.43
CA CYS A 522 -8.94 -20.89 -38.27
C CYS A 522 -9.78 -20.35 -37.11
N LEU A 523 -10.69 -21.18 -36.62
CA LEU A 523 -11.48 -20.95 -35.42
C LEU A 523 -10.88 -21.78 -34.29
N CYS A 524 -10.13 -21.13 -33.41
CA CYS A 524 -9.36 -21.81 -32.36
C CYS A 524 -10.26 -22.35 -31.26
N GLU A 525 -9.94 -23.56 -30.82
CA GLU A 525 -10.73 -24.28 -29.82
C GLU A 525 -10.52 -23.67 -28.43
N ARG A 526 -11.62 -23.46 -27.69
CA ARG A 526 -11.56 -22.99 -26.31
C ARG A 526 -11.30 -24.18 -25.39
N THR A 527 -10.21 -24.11 -24.63
CA THR A 527 -9.84 -25.16 -23.69
C THR A 527 -10.10 -24.73 -22.25
N ARG A 528 -10.14 -25.69 -21.31
CA ARG A 528 -10.23 -25.39 -19.87
C ARG A 528 -8.89 -24.93 -19.27
N LEU A 529 -7.79 -25.05 -20.01
CA LEU A 529 -6.44 -24.71 -19.55
C LEU A 529 -6.09 -23.24 -19.84
N GLY A 530 -6.76 -22.63 -20.82
CA GLY A 530 -6.62 -21.22 -21.19
C GLY A 530 -6.98 -20.98 -22.65
N THR A 531 -6.47 -19.91 -23.23
CA THR A 531 -6.84 -19.41 -24.56
C THR A 531 -5.85 -19.87 -25.63
N VAL A 532 -6.35 -20.51 -26.69
CA VAL A 532 -5.59 -20.80 -27.91
C VAL A 532 -5.89 -19.71 -28.94
N TYR A 533 -4.85 -19.14 -29.55
CA TYR A 533 -4.94 -18.00 -30.47
C TYR A 533 -3.86 -18.04 -31.56
N GLY A 534 -3.89 -17.09 -32.48
CA GLY A 534 -2.98 -17.04 -33.64
C GLY A 534 -3.70 -17.27 -34.97
N LYS A 535 -3.03 -16.98 -36.08
CA LYS A 535 -3.63 -17.05 -37.42
C LYS A 535 -4.04 -18.48 -37.78
N TYR A 536 -3.27 -19.44 -37.27
CA TYR A 536 -3.41 -20.87 -37.46
C TYR A 536 -3.57 -21.60 -36.12
N CYS A 537 -4.02 -20.92 -35.05
CA CYS A 537 -4.14 -21.49 -33.69
C CYS A 537 -2.83 -22.09 -33.14
N GLU A 538 -1.73 -21.41 -33.46
CA GLU A 538 -0.36 -21.82 -33.15
C GLU A 538 0.12 -21.37 -31.77
N MET A 539 -0.58 -20.43 -31.12
CA MET A 539 -0.20 -19.86 -29.81
C MET A 539 -1.22 -20.21 -28.73
N ASP A 540 -0.77 -20.19 -27.48
CA ASP A 540 -1.62 -20.34 -26.31
C ASP A 540 -0.99 -19.65 -25.08
N ASP A 541 -1.80 -19.40 -24.05
CA ASP A 541 -1.39 -18.70 -22.82
C ASP A 541 -1.06 -19.67 -21.65
N PHE A 542 -0.92 -20.97 -21.91
CA PHE A 542 -0.80 -22.00 -20.87
C PHE A 542 0.32 -23.04 -21.08
N SER A 543 1.02 -23.06 -22.21
CA SER A 543 2.07 -24.06 -22.51
C SER A 543 3.50 -23.62 -22.13
N CYS A 544 3.67 -22.50 -21.45
CA CYS A 544 4.97 -22.08 -20.93
C CYS A 544 5.48 -23.03 -19.80
N PRO A 545 6.79 -23.07 -19.51
CA PRO A 545 7.33 -23.95 -18.46
C PRO A 545 6.72 -23.68 -17.08
N TYR A 546 6.45 -24.76 -16.33
CA TYR A 546 5.94 -24.70 -14.97
C TYR A 546 7.07 -24.98 -13.97
N GLU A 547 7.13 -24.19 -12.90
CA GLU A 547 8.01 -24.43 -11.77
C GLU A 547 7.20 -24.31 -10.48
N GLY A 548 7.28 -25.32 -9.60
CA GLY A 548 6.43 -25.40 -8.40
C GLY A 548 4.92 -25.50 -8.68
N GLY A 549 4.52 -25.95 -9.87
CA GLY A 549 3.10 -26.03 -10.27
C GLY A 549 2.49 -24.70 -10.74
N LEU A 550 3.29 -23.64 -10.84
CA LEU A 550 2.87 -22.32 -11.34
C LEU A 550 3.47 -22.06 -12.73
N LEU A 551 2.66 -21.56 -13.66
CA LEU A 551 3.07 -21.17 -15.01
C LEU A 551 4.10 -20.04 -14.92
N CYS A 552 5.29 -20.23 -15.51
CA CYS A 552 6.43 -19.32 -15.36
C CYS A 552 6.76 -18.95 -13.90
N ALA A 553 6.60 -19.90 -12.96
CA ALA A 553 6.76 -19.67 -11.51
C ALA A 553 5.89 -18.52 -10.93
N GLY A 554 4.81 -18.12 -11.63
CA GLY A 554 3.97 -16.97 -11.28
C GLY A 554 4.56 -15.60 -11.66
N ARG A 555 5.63 -15.54 -12.49
CA ARG A 555 6.40 -14.32 -12.81
C ARG A 555 6.47 -14.00 -14.30
N GLY A 556 5.46 -14.36 -15.07
CA GLY A 556 5.44 -14.22 -16.54
C GLY A 556 5.50 -12.79 -17.11
N VAL A 557 5.66 -11.74 -16.29
CA VAL A 557 5.63 -10.33 -16.72
C VAL A 557 6.82 -9.56 -16.13
N CYS A 558 7.80 -9.20 -16.97
CA CYS A 558 8.98 -8.41 -16.58
C CYS A 558 8.75 -6.89 -16.67
N VAL A 559 7.65 -6.40 -16.10
CA VAL A 559 7.28 -4.98 -16.15
C VAL A 559 7.48 -4.39 -14.77
N SER A 560 8.30 -3.34 -14.67
CA SER A 560 8.57 -2.66 -13.40
C SER A 560 7.34 -1.88 -12.92
N ALA A 561 7.35 -1.40 -11.66
CA ALA A 561 6.30 -0.54 -11.11
C ALA A 561 6.08 0.77 -11.90
N SER A 562 7.03 1.16 -12.76
CA SER A 562 6.90 2.30 -13.67
C SER A 562 6.26 1.94 -15.02
N GLY A 563 5.76 0.70 -15.19
CA GLY A 563 5.13 0.23 -16.43
C GLY A 563 6.10 -0.08 -17.58
N LEU A 564 7.41 -0.11 -17.33
CA LEU A 564 8.43 -0.32 -18.36
C LEU A 564 9.07 -1.71 -18.25
N LEU A 565 9.26 -2.38 -19.41
CA LEU A 565 9.94 -3.67 -19.48
C LEU A 565 11.38 -3.53 -18.95
N CYS A 566 11.69 -4.20 -17.84
CA CYS A 566 13.00 -4.12 -17.16
C CYS A 566 13.46 -2.66 -16.93
N SER A 567 12.52 -1.80 -16.52
CA SER A 567 12.75 -0.35 -16.32
C SER A 567 13.29 0.38 -17.56
N GLY A 568 13.11 -0.19 -18.76
CA GLY A 568 13.64 0.29 -20.03
C GLY A 568 15.16 0.12 -20.17
N ARG A 569 15.79 -0.75 -19.36
CA ARG A 569 17.25 -0.88 -19.20
C ARG A 569 17.75 -2.32 -19.27
N GLY A 570 16.94 -3.21 -19.83
CA GLY A 570 17.26 -4.62 -19.97
C GLY A 570 16.25 -5.37 -20.82
N ARG A 571 16.50 -6.66 -21.00
CA ARG A 571 15.64 -7.59 -21.74
C ARG A 571 15.08 -8.63 -20.80
N CYS A 572 13.79 -8.95 -20.96
CA CYS A 572 13.14 -10.02 -20.23
C CYS A 572 13.52 -11.37 -20.85
N VAL A 573 14.18 -12.22 -20.08
CA VAL A 573 14.54 -13.59 -20.49
C VAL A 573 13.96 -14.53 -19.45
N CYS A 574 12.98 -15.35 -19.84
CA CYS A 574 12.32 -16.33 -18.95
C CYS A 574 11.75 -15.75 -17.64
N GLY A 575 11.24 -14.51 -17.66
CA GLY A 575 10.66 -13.87 -16.46
C GLY A 575 11.67 -13.14 -15.57
N GLU A 576 12.94 -13.06 -15.98
CA GLU A 576 13.99 -12.31 -15.28
C GLU A 576 14.56 -11.21 -16.19
N CYS A 577 14.84 -10.04 -15.61
CA CYS A 577 15.43 -8.93 -16.34
C CYS A 577 16.94 -9.06 -16.43
N VAL A 578 17.45 -9.23 -17.65
CA VAL A 578 18.88 -9.16 -17.95
C VAL A 578 19.21 -7.72 -18.33
N CYS A 579 19.97 -7.04 -17.47
CA CYS A 579 20.30 -5.63 -17.65
C CYS A 579 21.29 -5.44 -18.80
N ASP A 580 21.06 -4.41 -19.61
CA ASP A 580 21.94 -4.09 -20.75
C ASP A 580 23.29 -3.51 -20.27
N ASP A 581 23.31 -2.95 -19.06
CA ASP A 581 24.49 -2.37 -18.42
C ASP A 581 24.93 -3.26 -17.22
N PRO A 582 26.18 -3.77 -17.19
CA PRO A 582 26.70 -4.60 -16.10
C PRO A 582 26.74 -3.90 -14.73
N TRP A 583 26.71 -2.57 -14.69
CA TRP A 583 26.71 -1.79 -13.46
C TRP A 583 25.30 -1.64 -12.86
N ARG A 584 24.28 -2.18 -13.54
CA ARG A 584 22.90 -2.18 -13.11
C ARG A 584 22.48 -3.51 -12.53
N SER A 585 21.62 -3.46 -11.51
CA SER A 585 21.15 -4.60 -10.74
C SER A 585 19.73 -4.35 -10.25
N GLY A 586 19.10 -5.37 -9.66
CA GLY A 586 17.70 -5.34 -9.25
C GLY A 586 16.82 -6.15 -10.19
N ASP A 587 15.67 -6.58 -9.69
CA ASP A 587 14.77 -7.52 -10.37
C ASP A 587 14.24 -6.98 -11.71
N PHE A 588 14.29 -5.65 -11.89
CA PHE A 588 13.93 -4.95 -13.11
C PHE A 588 15.01 -3.96 -13.58
N CYS A 589 16.29 -4.17 -13.25
CA CYS A 589 17.41 -3.32 -13.67
C CYS A 589 17.36 -1.86 -13.18
N GLU A 590 16.70 -1.63 -12.05
CA GLU A 590 16.40 -0.30 -11.52
C GLU A 590 17.54 0.30 -10.69
N ARG A 591 18.46 -0.52 -10.15
CA ARG A 591 19.54 -0.05 -9.27
C ARG A 591 20.83 0.14 -10.05
N CYS A 592 21.53 1.25 -9.83
CA CYS A 592 22.91 1.47 -10.32
C CYS A 592 23.80 2.04 -9.21
N PRO A 593 24.49 1.20 -8.43
CA PRO A 593 25.33 1.65 -7.32
C PRO A 593 26.51 2.55 -7.77
N GLY A 594 26.98 2.39 -9.01
CA GLY A 594 28.11 3.15 -9.57
C GLY A 594 27.73 4.44 -10.32
N CYS A 595 26.45 4.70 -10.56
CA CYS A 595 26.03 5.84 -11.39
C CYS A 595 25.94 7.17 -10.62
N GLN A 596 26.03 7.18 -9.29
CA GLN A 596 26.07 8.42 -8.49
C GLN A 596 26.49 8.15 -7.04
N SER A 597 27.62 8.71 -6.60
CA SER A 597 27.80 8.99 -5.18
C SER A 597 27.16 10.35 -4.89
N ASN A 598 26.09 10.35 -4.10
CA ASN A 598 25.30 11.56 -3.83
C ASN A 598 26.13 12.67 -3.15
N CYS A 599 27.22 12.34 -2.46
CA CYS A 599 28.10 13.31 -1.78
C CYS A 599 28.81 14.31 -2.72
N GLN A 600 29.24 13.90 -3.92
CA GLN A 600 29.94 14.82 -4.84
C GLN A 600 29.00 15.87 -5.43
N SER A 601 27.73 15.52 -5.62
CA SER A 601 26.70 16.46 -6.11
C SER A 601 26.31 17.51 -5.07
N TYR A 602 26.37 17.16 -3.78
CA TYR A 602 26.00 18.06 -2.68
C TYR A 602 27.14 18.94 -2.16
N TRP A 603 28.40 18.65 -2.51
CA TRP A 603 29.56 19.42 -2.05
C TRP A 603 29.47 20.91 -2.39
N LYS A 604 28.91 21.25 -3.56
CA LYS A 604 28.70 22.64 -3.99
C LYS A 604 27.69 23.40 -3.12
N CYS A 605 26.68 22.69 -2.57
CA CYS A 605 25.70 23.28 -1.67
C CYS A 605 26.25 23.47 -0.26
N VAL A 606 27.05 22.51 0.22
CA VAL A 606 27.77 22.63 1.51
C VAL A 606 28.71 23.84 1.48
N ASP A 607 29.45 24.01 0.38
CA ASP A 607 30.36 25.15 0.20
C ASP A 607 29.60 26.49 0.11
N CYS A 608 28.44 26.52 -0.57
CA CYS A 608 27.55 27.70 -0.66
C CYS A 608 27.09 28.19 0.73
N HIS A 609 26.69 27.26 1.61
CA HIS A 609 26.19 27.61 2.94
C HIS A 609 27.31 27.97 3.93
N LEU A 610 28.51 27.42 3.77
CA LEU A 610 29.65 27.72 4.64
C LEU A 610 30.35 29.03 4.26
N SER A 611 30.42 29.38 2.97
CA SER A 611 31.11 30.56 2.47
C SER A 611 30.33 31.88 2.68
N HIS A 612 29.00 31.84 2.76
CA HIS A 612 28.14 33.03 2.84
C HIS A 612 27.60 33.35 4.24
N GLY A 613 28.29 32.88 5.29
CA GLY A 613 27.99 33.25 6.67
C GLY A 613 27.83 34.77 6.83
N LEU A 614 26.60 35.20 7.13
CA LEU A 614 26.17 36.55 7.57
C LEU A 614 25.66 37.57 6.51
N THR A 615 25.11 37.18 5.36
CA THR A 615 24.20 38.09 4.61
C THR A 615 22.91 37.43 4.10
N GLN A 616 21.77 38.04 4.43
CA GLN A 616 20.42 37.50 4.25
C GLN A 616 20.01 37.33 2.78
N LYS A 617 20.60 38.12 1.87
CA LYS A 617 20.29 38.12 0.44
C LYS A 617 20.98 36.99 -0.33
N ALA A 618 22.18 36.55 0.09
CA ALA A 618 22.90 35.44 -0.52
C ALA A 618 22.40 34.07 -0.02
N SER A 619 21.95 33.98 1.24
CA SER A 619 21.34 32.77 1.82
C SER A 619 20.06 32.35 1.08
N GLY A 620 19.23 33.32 0.65
CA GLY A 620 18.04 33.05 -0.16
C GLY A 620 18.36 32.46 -1.55
N GLN A 621 19.51 32.82 -2.12
CA GLN A 621 19.94 32.33 -3.43
C GLN A 621 20.52 30.90 -3.34
N CYS A 622 21.30 30.58 -2.30
CA CYS A 622 21.72 29.19 -2.02
C CYS A 622 20.49 28.30 -1.76
N ASN A 623 19.52 28.76 -0.93
CA ASN A 623 18.32 27.97 -0.61
C ASN A 623 17.49 27.61 -1.85
N ASN A 624 17.25 28.54 -2.76
CA ASN A 624 16.48 28.26 -3.97
C ASN A 624 17.19 27.29 -4.92
N THR A 625 18.52 27.27 -4.91
CA THR A 625 19.32 26.43 -5.81
C THR A 625 19.55 25.03 -5.23
N CYS A 626 19.61 24.91 -3.89
CA CYS A 626 19.93 23.69 -3.18
C CYS A 626 18.70 22.97 -2.58
N ALA A 627 17.55 23.62 -2.43
CA ALA A 627 16.32 23.01 -1.92
C ALA A 627 15.81 21.76 -2.70
N PRO A 628 15.93 21.67 -4.05
CA PRO A 628 15.50 20.49 -4.80
C PRO A 628 16.34 19.23 -4.53
N LEU A 629 17.52 19.41 -3.93
CA LEU A 629 18.52 18.36 -3.68
C LEU A 629 18.42 17.78 -2.26
N VAL A 630 17.56 18.32 -1.39
CA VAL A 630 17.42 17.91 0.03
C VAL A 630 16.43 16.75 0.20
N GLY A 631 15.85 16.24 -0.88
CA GLY A 631 14.86 15.15 -0.87
C GLY A 631 15.43 13.74 -0.79
N TYR A 632 16.55 13.49 -0.10
CA TYR A 632 16.96 12.14 0.34
C TYR A 632 18.14 12.19 1.32
N THR A 633 17.87 12.12 2.62
CA THR A 633 18.85 11.63 3.60
C THR A 633 18.11 10.93 4.73
N ASP A 634 17.98 9.61 4.63
CA ASP A 634 17.92 8.76 5.83
C ASP A 634 19.35 8.35 6.18
N VAL A 635 19.66 8.50 7.48
CA VAL A 635 20.87 8.07 8.19
C VAL A 635 22.19 8.64 7.65
N VAL A 636 22.55 9.85 8.09
CA VAL A 636 23.96 10.15 8.31
C VAL A 636 24.38 9.34 9.53
N SER A 637 25.06 8.21 9.32
CA SER A 637 25.97 7.70 10.32
C SER A 637 26.96 8.83 10.62
N GLU A 638 26.98 9.32 11.86
CA GLU A 638 28.01 10.25 12.32
C GLU A 638 29.38 9.65 12.01
N CYS A 639 30.01 10.10 10.92
CA CYS A 639 31.45 10.04 10.80
C CYS A 639 32.02 11.07 11.78
N ALA A 640 31.99 10.73 13.06
CA ALA A 640 32.78 11.40 14.07
C ALA A 640 34.22 11.34 13.61
N SER A 641 34.81 12.50 13.35
CA SER A 641 36.23 12.66 13.04
C SER A 641 37.06 11.89 14.08
N SER A 642 37.57 10.72 13.66
CA SER A 642 38.32 9.74 14.44
C SER A 642 39.63 10.27 15.06
N SER A 643 39.95 11.55 14.91
CA SER A 643 41.20 12.14 15.41
C SER A 643 41.07 12.69 16.84
N ARG A 644 39.91 13.25 17.23
CA ARG A 644 39.77 13.94 18.54
C ARG A 644 39.44 13.01 19.71
N LEU A 645 38.67 11.94 19.47
CA LEU A 645 38.30 10.96 20.50
C LEU A 645 39.46 10.02 20.88
N VAL A 646 40.33 9.69 19.92
CA VAL A 646 41.54 8.89 20.20
C VAL A 646 42.51 9.68 21.09
N GLY A 647 42.68 10.99 20.85
CA GLY A 647 43.52 11.84 21.68
C GLY A 647 43.03 11.98 23.12
N THR A 648 41.72 12.12 23.33
CA THR A 648 41.14 12.20 24.69
C THR A 648 41.19 10.85 25.40
N PHE A 649 40.91 9.74 24.70
CA PHE A 649 40.99 8.40 25.27
C PHE A 649 42.43 8.02 25.67
N LEU A 650 43.41 8.33 24.81
CA LEU A 650 44.84 8.12 25.12
C LEU A 650 45.31 9.01 26.28
N SER A 651 44.81 10.25 26.38
CA SER A 651 45.16 11.14 27.50
C SER A 651 44.59 10.65 28.83
N VAL A 652 43.35 10.15 28.84
CA VAL A 652 42.71 9.59 30.05
C VAL A 652 43.37 8.25 30.44
N CYS A 653 43.71 7.40 29.47
CA CYS A 653 44.49 6.18 29.72
C CYS A 653 45.89 6.50 30.29
N ALA A 654 46.59 7.49 29.74
CA ALA A 654 47.90 7.88 30.24
C ALA A 654 47.83 8.43 31.67
N LEU A 655 46.84 9.27 31.98
CA LEU A 655 46.62 9.81 33.33
C LEU A 655 46.30 8.71 34.36
N THR A 656 45.42 7.76 34.01
CA THR A 656 45.06 6.66 34.91
C THR A 656 46.22 5.72 35.18
N VAL A 657 47.03 5.39 34.15
CA VAL A 657 48.26 4.61 34.32
C VAL A 657 49.29 5.36 35.18
N LEU A 658 49.46 6.67 34.98
CA LEU A 658 50.39 7.47 35.78
C LEU A 658 49.98 7.50 37.26
N CYS A 659 48.69 7.69 37.56
CA CYS A 659 48.16 7.64 38.92
C CYS A 659 48.36 6.26 39.55
N GLY A 660 48.16 5.18 38.78
CA GLY A 660 48.42 3.81 39.23
C GLY A 660 49.90 3.56 39.58
N LEU A 661 50.82 4.03 38.74
CA LEU A 661 52.27 3.90 38.98
C LEU A 661 52.71 4.69 40.21
N VAL A 662 52.16 5.89 40.44
CA VAL A 662 52.40 6.68 41.66
C VAL A 662 51.89 5.93 42.89
N ALA A 663 50.69 5.36 42.85
CA ALA A 663 50.15 4.58 43.96
C ALA A 663 51.00 3.34 44.28
N VAL A 664 51.52 2.65 43.27
CA VAL A 664 52.44 1.51 43.44
C VAL A 664 53.79 1.95 44.00
N ALA A 665 54.34 3.07 43.54
CA ALA A 665 55.60 3.62 44.05
C ALA A 665 55.48 4.04 45.53
N VAL A 666 54.37 4.71 45.89
CA VAL A 666 54.06 5.08 47.29
C VAL A 666 53.87 3.84 48.14
N SER A 667 53.17 2.82 47.63
CA SER A 667 52.99 1.54 48.33
C SER A 667 54.32 0.81 48.55
N ARG A 668 55.23 0.81 47.57
CA ARG A 668 56.58 0.26 47.72
C ARG A 668 57.44 1.05 48.72
N LEU A 669 57.35 2.38 48.73
CA LEU A 669 58.04 3.23 49.70
C LEU A 669 57.53 3.01 51.14
N LEU A 670 56.22 2.77 51.29
CA LEU A 670 55.61 2.43 52.58
C LEU A 670 56.02 1.02 53.06
N LEU A 671 56.18 0.07 52.14
CA LEU A 671 56.66 -1.28 52.45
C LEU A 671 58.16 -1.31 52.77
N GLN A 672 58.98 -0.48 52.12
CA GLN A 672 60.41 -0.35 52.45
C GLN A 672 60.68 0.36 53.78
N LYS A 673 59.75 1.18 54.28
CA LYS A 673 59.85 1.82 55.61
C LYS A 673 59.49 0.92 56.78
N ARG A 674 58.94 -0.29 56.56
CA ARG A 674 58.65 -1.28 57.61
C ARG A 674 59.68 -2.42 57.60
N GLY A 675 60.86 -2.15 58.15
CA GLY A 675 61.86 -3.17 58.47
C GLY A 675 61.77 -3.67 59.93
N TRP A 676 61.66 -5.00 60.06
CA TRP A 676 62.05 -5.92 61.17
C TRP A 676 61.31 -5.94 62.53
N PRO A 677 61.38 -7.02 63.37
CA PRO A 677 62.37 -8.12 63.46
C PRO A 677 61.81 -9.59 63.56
N PRO A 678 62.65 -10.64 63.76
CA PRO A 678 62.43 -12.04 63.32
C PRO A 678 62.13 -13.06 64.45
N GLY A 679 61.66 -14.26 64.08
CA GLY A 679 61.93 -15.49 64.86
C GLY A 679 60.86 -16.58 64.79
N GLY A 680 61.29 -17.84 64.69
CA GLY A 680 60.52 -19.00 65.17
C GLY A 680 60.26 -20.08 64.13
N ALA A 681 61.18 -21.04 64.02
CA ALA A 681 61.00 -22.29 63.29
C ALA A 681 60.35 -23.40 64.16
N ALA A 682 59.80 -24.39 63.45
CA ALA A 682 59.67 -25.82 63.78
C ALA A 682 58.29 -26.38 64.23
N GLN A 683 57.79 -27.30 63.36
CA GLN A 683 57.25 -28.66 63.61
C GLN A 683 55.97 -28.83 64.48
N GLU A 684 55.05 -29.78 64.25
CA GLU A 684 54.82 -30.87 63.29
C GLU A 684 53.38 -31.37 63.58
N GLY A 685 52.65 -31.93 62.62
CA GLY A 685 51.34 -32.54 62.93
C GLY A 685 50.49 -32.92 61.72
N ALA A 686 50.85 -34.06 61.11
CA ALA A 686 50.07 -35.02 60.32
C ALA A 686 48.63 -34.67 59.86
N TYR A 687 48.30 -34.94 58.58
CA TYR A 687 47.66 -36.19 58.13
C TYR A 687 47.56 -36.25 56.58
N HIS A 688 47.88 -37.42 56.04
CA HIS A 688 47.66 -37.98 54.68
C HIS A 688 46.18 -37.85 54.22
N CYS A 689 45.73 -37.94 52.95
CA CYS A 689 46.22 -38.63 51.76
C CYS A 689 45.43 -38.20 50.49
N THR A 690 46.10 -38.25 49.33
CA THR A 690 45.66 -38.70 47.98
C THR A 690 44.44 -38.06 47.29
N GLY A 691 44.71 -37.52 46.10
CA GLY A 691 43.67 -37.05 45.16
C GLY A 691 42.90 -38.15 44.44
N LYS A 692 41.79 -37.72 43.82
CA LYS A 692 41.19 -38.30 42.61
C LYS A 692 40.30 -37.28 41.90
N ASP A 693 40.55 -37.20 40.59
CA ASP A 693 39.67 -36.88 39.46
C ASP A 693 38.96 -35.52 39.33
N LEU A 694 39.53 -34.69 38.46
CA LEU A 694 38.90 -33.58 37.73
C LEU A 694 38.05 -34.11 36.56
N SER A 695 36.99 -34.84 36.86
CA SER A 695 36.00 -35.20 35.85
C SER A 695 34.60 -35.23 36.45
N PHE A 696 34.04 -34.04 36.74
CA PHE A 696 32.60 -33.77 36.65
C PHE A 696 32.35 -32.28 36.92
N ILE A 697 32.35 -31.46 35.87
CA ILE A 697 31.62 -30.18 35.88
C ILE A 697 30.59 -30.34 34.75
N PRO A 698 29.28 -30.44 35.05
CA PRO A 698 28.28 -30.65 34.02
C PRO A 698 28.12 -29.36 33.19
N SER A 699 28.20 -29.47 31.86
CA SER A 699 28.06 -28.37 30.91
C SER A 699 26.61 -28.11 30.46
N THR A 700 25.64 -28.87 30.99
CA THR A 700 24.22 -28.80 30.62
C THR A 700 23.32 -28.84 31.85
N ASN A 701 22.25 -28.04 31.84
CA ASN A 701 21.14 -28.21 32.78
C ASN A 701 20.08 -29.07 32.11
N GLU A 702 19.82 -30.24 32.67
CA GLU A 702 18.73 -31.11 32.25
C GLU A 702 17.48 -30.73 33.07
N LYS A 703 16.36 -30.44 32.40
CA LYS A 703 15.06 -30.25 33.05
C LYS A 703 14.11 -31.35 32.59
N THR A 704 13.67 -32.17 33.53
CA THR A 704 12.65 -33.19 33.29
C THR A 704 11.27 -32.55 33.38
N VAL A 705 10.44 -32.69 32.33
CA VAL A 705 9.03 -32.28 32.35
C VAL A 705 8.17 -33.53 32.21
N THR A 706 7.41 -33.86 33.25
CA THR A 706 6.45 -34.97 33.25
C THR A 706 5.06 -34.49 32.82
N TYR A 707 4.56 -35.02 31.71
CA TYR A 707 3.18 -34.83 31.25
C TYR A 707 2.30 -35.99 31.74
N ARG A 708 1.15 -35.69 32.35
CA ARG A 708 0.16 -36.70 32.78
C ARG A 708 -1.04 -36.61 31.84
N ARG A 709 -1.22 -37.63 31.00
CA ARG A 709 -2.39 -37.78 30.12
C ARG A 709 -3.55 -38.36 30.94
N ASP A 710 -4.76 -37.84 30.76
CA ASP A 710 -5.94 -38.40 31.41
C ASP A 710 -6.25 -39.80 30.85
N HIS A 711 -6.07 -40.82 31.71
CA HIS A 711 -6.46 -42.24 31.64
C HIS A 711 -5.57 -43.29 30.89
N PRO A 712 -5.50 -44.56 31.40
CA PRO A 712 -4.34 -45.48 31.37
C PRO A 712 -4.34 -46.49 30.18
N PRO A 713 -3.25 -47.26 29.90
CA PRO A 713 -2.35 -47.90 30.88
C PRO A 713 -0.83 -47.75 30.71
N ASP A 714 -0.19 -47.76 31.89
CA ASP A 714 1.14 -48.27 32.24
C ASP A 714 2.38 -47.80 31.47
N ARG A 715 2.71 -46.51 31.65
CA ARG A 715 4.01 -46.00 32.18
C ARG A 715 4.16 -44.51 31.82
N PRO A 716 4.70 -43.66 32.72
CA PRO A 716 5.06 -42.29 32.36
C PRO A 716 6.19 -42.31 31.32
N VAL A 717 6.02 -41.56 30.23
CA VAL A 717 7.08 -41.33 29.25
C VAL A 717 7.79 -40.04 29.66
N GLU A 718 9.01 -40.16 30.15
CA GLU A 718 9.90 -39.03 30.43
C GLU A 718 10.61 -38.62 29.14
N MET A 719 10.52 -37.35 28.78
CA MET A 719 11.21 -36.78 27.62
C MET A 719 12.28 -35.81 28.12
N HIS A 720 13.54 -36.15 27.87
CA HIS A 720 14.70 -35.35 28.27
C HIS A 720 15.04 -34.36 27.16
N ILE A 721 14.97 -33.07 27.46
CA ILE A 721 15.37 -32.00 26.52
C ILE A 721 16.65 -31.37 27.05
N GLN A 722 17.74 -31.49 26.27
CA GLN A 722 19.00 -30.81 26.56
C GLN A 722 19.03 -29.44 25.87
N VAL A 723 19.14 -28.36 26.65
CA VAL A 723 19.27 -27.00 26.13
C VAL A 723 20.71 -26.52 26.37
N PRO A 724 21.55 -26.37 25.33
CA PRO A 724 22.88 -25.78 25.49
C PRO A 724 22.77 -24.26 25.72
N LYS A 725 23.59 -23.71 26.63
CA LYS A 725 23.71 -22.26 26.83
C LYS A 725 24.45 -21.64 25.63
N MET A 726 23.86 -20.64 24.99
CA MET A 726 24.58 -19.79 24.03
C MET A 726 25.58 -18.88 24.78
N PRO A 727 26.84 -18.77 24.33
CA PRO A 727 27.75 -17.74 24.80
C PRO A 727 27.30 -16.37 24.30
N LEU A 728 27.23 -15.38 25.20
CA LEU A 728 27.04 -13.99 24.84
C LEU A 728 28.34 -13.45 24.23
N GLY A 729 28.33 -13.26 22.91
CA GLY A 729 29.35 -12.51 22.19
C GLY A 729 29.91 -13.24 20.98
N ASP A 730 29.18 -13.24 19.87
CA ASP A 730 29.77 -13.18 18.53
C ASP A 730 28.72 -12.63 17.53
N PRO A 731 29.12 -11.80 16.55
CA PRO A 731 28.20 -11.13 15.62
C PRO A 731 27.75 -12.06 14.49
N TRP A 732 26.45 -12.04 14.20
CA TRP A 732 25.83 -12.85 13.15
C TRP A 732 26.16 -12.32 11.75
N GLN A 733 26.81 -13.13 10.93
CA GLN A 733 26.76 -13.05 9.46
C GLN A 733 25.78 -14.13 8.96
N TYR A 734 24.62 -13.70 8.46
CA TYR A 734 24.12 -13.93 7.09
C TYR A 734 22.75 -13.27 6.93
#